data_AF-A0A5M8F010-F1
#
_entry.id   AF-A0A5M8F010-F1
#
_cell.length_a   1.000
_cell.length_b   1.000
_cell.length_c   1.000
_cell.angle_alpha   90.00
_cell.angle_beta   90.00
_cell.angle_gamma   90.00
#
_symmetry.space_group_name_H-M   'P 1'
#
loop_
_entity.id
_entity.type
_entity.pdbx_description
1 polymer ?
#
loop_
_entity_poly.entity_id
_entity_poly.type
_entity_poly.pdbx_seq_one_letter_code
_entity_poly.pdbx_strand_id
1 'polypeptide(L)'
;MAALIHEPYGYDHADIFKKPQIKYIYNYLKSFMPEIPKGKKTVGSILLEHEYIDRDFLEDYSRFYLGRFGNDGYKCARLHFFSCDLTHKRLDALLAGDVGEMLDDAEDDNAVKTLEQLQSHYLGFMVIKPLTRTFVGKTCLRVSGDRGVGKKKIDKPYDVNLFGIKLTIDSIAFQEQDKVVAACATTAIWTALHSSPGRSVKDIKSCSEITTAALNFVDGSSNGFPNKELTNKQIQRTLDIEGLRYHNNSLEESTPESFRESLVAHINSNLPVILTGKVYGVEPNEAGEYVKAGHAITALGYDFRGDSKWVYVHDDRLGPYARAEMVMLDEFFGESTPEAVKGRWGLAMSIREPDATNWVAPHEIIVPDISIIPADRKTRIDFKFAHGTAERIRDQVLGYLEDEMCPLLEIPVPSVRYEIKLASIAQARDDVRKHYTHRKVNDVLGTYTLDEERMIRWRKEKLSFLTGSLARLQWQIDVYWDSECAFQVFLDATDIPLGNAVSGIYIHDPIYADAMLAGFKGQESQIAGLDDQHFFPAFTRAVKQRRDDYESHLNSMYGTLRAPNHIKENEVSRNGKGTNKTAKKFWDPQQIRLVDVHEAYKKVADSVANDPSSESKLIWAIGKDGVLFVAEDIPKPDELGHPSMTGMQAARIAGEIRPKAGYWEVNFFSGRYSGDYADIEKTQFLTNAVYKIQSLFPYDKFEAFYPYAPSSQGLVSPDLAAQGGGDE
;
A
#
# COMPACT_ATOMS: atom_id res chain seq x y z
N MET A 1 -19.40 35.04 9.84
CA MET A 1 -19.00 33.89 10.67
C MET A 1 -19.34 34.12 12.14
N ALA A 2 -18.72 35.08 12.84
CA ALA A 2 -18.99 35.32 14.28
C ALA A 2 -20.49 35.47 14.60
N ALA A 3 -21.22 36.33 13.89
CA ALA A 3 -22.67 36.48 14.08
C ALA A 3 -23.45 35.15 13.99
N LEU A 4 -23.12 34.31 13.00
CA LEU A 4 -23.76 33.00 12.81
C LEU A 4 -23.40 31.97 13.91
N ILE A 5 -22.33 32.20 14.67
CA ILE A 5 -21.95 31.36 15.82
C ILE A 5 -22.74 31.78 17.06
N HIS A 6 -23.08 33.07 17.20
CA HIS A 6 -23.90 33.58 18.30
C HIS A 6 -25.38 33.23 18.14
N GLU A 7 -25.88 33.27 16.90
CA GLU A 7 -27.29 33.08 16.55
C GLU A 7 -27.96 31.85 17.21
N PRO A 8 -27.32 30.66 17.29
CA PRO A 8 -28.00 29.46 17.78
C PRO A 8 -28.29 29.43 19.28
N TYR A 9 -27.46 30.08 20.10
CA TYR A 9 -27.52 29.89 21.56
C TYR A 9 -27.55 31.20 22.35
N GLY A 10 -27.49 32.36 21.68
CA GLY A 10 -27.59 33.66 22.34
C GLY A 10 -26.46 33.97 23.33
N TYR A 11 -25.36 33.21 23.32
CA TYR A 11 -24.21 33.54 24.16
C TYR A 11 -23.50 34.77 23.64
N ASP A 12 -23.15 35.69 24.53
CA ASP A 12 -22.17 36.72 24.23
C ASP A 12 -20.74 36.13 24.37
N HIS A 13 -20.26 35.49 23.31
CA HIS A 13 -18.83 35.19 23.16
C HIS A 13 -18.05 36.49 22.87
N ALA A 14 -17.94 37.40 23.84
CA ALA A 14 -17.26 38.69 23.67
C ALA A 14 -15.82 38.57 23.12
N ASP A 15 -15.17 37.41 23.34
CA ASP A 15 -13.81 37.11 22.88
C ASP A 15 -13.75 36.20 21.63
N ILE A 16 -14.86 35.99 20.90
CA ILE A 16 -14.88 35.10 19.71
C ILE A 16 -13.83 35.49 18.66
N PHE A 17 -13.61 36.79 18.48
CA PHE A 17 -12.60 37.32 17.55
C PHE A 17 -11.16 37.13 18.04
N LYS A 18 -10.98 36.92 19.35
CA LYS A 18 -9.66 36.63 19.95
C LYS A 18 -9.36 35.13 19.96
N LYS A 19 -10.35 34.27 19.68
CA LYS A 19 -10.20 32.82 19.70
C LYS A 19 -9.30 32.35 18.53
N PRO A 20 -8.13 31.76 18.80
CA PRO A 20 -7.20 31.36 17.75
C PRO A 20 -7.80 30.43 16.71
N GLN A 21 -8.66 29.49 17.13
CA GLN A 21 -9.30 28.52 16.23
C GLN A 21 -10.22 29.17 15.21
N ILE A 22 -10.98 30.19 15.61
CA ILE A 22 -11.89 30.89 14.69
C ILE A 22 -11.11 31.74 13.71
N LYS A 23 -10.08 32.46 14.19
CA LYS A 23 -9.18 33.21 13.32
C LYS A 23 -8.49 32.28 12.31
N TYR A 24 -8.01 31.12 12.77
CA TYR A 24 -7.36 30.13 11.92
C TYR A 24 -8.33 29.58 10.87
N ILE A 25 -9.52 29.10 11.25
CA ILE A 25 -10.52 28.55 10.33
C ILE A 25 -10.95 29.60 9.30
N TYR A 26 -11.15 30.84 9.72
CA TYR A 26 -11.48 31.94 8.80
C TYR A 26 -10.37 32.16 7.76
N ASN A 27 -9.10 32.26 8.19
CA ASN A 27 -7.96 32.44 7.28
C ASN A 27 -7.76 31.20 6.38
N TYR A 28 -8.02 30.00 6.90
CA TYR A 28 -7.96 28.75 6.15
C TYR A 28 -9.01 28.73 5.03
N LEU A 29 -10.27 29.04 5.34
CA LEU A 29 -11.36 29.10 4.36
C LEU A 29 -11.13 30.17 3.30
N LYS A 30 -10.57 31.33 3.69
CA LYS A 30 -10.26 32.41 2.76
C LYS A 30 -9.29 31.98 1.65
N SER A 31 -8.42 31.00 1.90
CA SER A 31 -7.52 30.46 0.87
C SER A 31 -8.20 29.71 -0.28
N PHE A 32 -9.50 29.41 -0.16
CA PHE A 32 -10.31 28.79 -1.21
C PHE A 32 -11.31 29.75 -1.86
N MET A 33 -11.37 31.00 -1.39
CA MET A 33 -12.31 31.98 -1.89
C MET A 33 -11.80 32.57 -3.21
N PRO A 34 -12.67 32.79 -4.20
CA PRO A 34 -12.29 33.48 -5.43
C PRO A 34 -11.91 34.94 -5.15
N GLU A 35 -11.33 35.62 -6.15
CA GLU A 35 -11.13 37.07 -6.06
C GLU A 35 -12.46 37.79 -5.91
N ILE A 36 -12.49 38.85 -5.09
CA ILE A 36 -13.70 39.62 -4.85
C ILE A 36 -14.02 40.45 -6.11
N PRO A 37 -15.17 40.23 -6.78
CA PRO A 37 -15.54 41.01 -7.95
C PRO A 37 -15.68 42.49 -7.62
N LYS A 38 -15.38 43.35 -8.58
CA LYS A 38 -15.49 44.80 -8.44
C LYS A 38 -16.92 45.20 -8.02
N GLY A 39 -17.05 45.88 -6.89
CA GLY A 39 -18.35 46.32 -6.35
C GLY A 39 -18.99 45.36 -5.33
N LYS A 40 -18.47 44.14 -5.16
CA LYS A 40 -18.86 43.25 -4.06
C LYS A 40 -17.93 43.46 -2.85
N LYS A 41 -18.48 43.28 -1.64
CA LYS A 41 -17.72 43.35 -0.38
C LYS A 41 -17.17 42.01 0.07
N THR A 42 -17.78 40.91 -0.37
CA THR A 42 -17.46 39.53 0.04
C THR A 42 -17.74 38.58 -1.12
N VAL A 43 -17.19 37.37 -1.02
CA VAL A 43 -17.47 36.23 -1.91
C VAL A 43 -17.69 34.98 -1.07
N GLY A 44 -18.46 34.04 -1.62
CA GLY A 44 -18.77 32.79 -0.93
C GLY A 44 -19.95 32.95 0.02
N SER A 45 -20.39 31.83 0.58
CA SER A 45 -21.60 31.77 1.40
C SER A 45 -21.43 30.82 2.59
N ILE A 46 -22.10 31.15 3.69
CA ILE A 46 -22.17 30.32 4.89
C ILE A 46 -23.64 30.03 5.15
N LEU A 47 -24.01 28.76 5.14
CA LEU A 47 -25.36 28.30 5.47
C LEU A 47 -25.37 27.78 6.91
N LEU A 48 -26.29 28.29 7.72
CA LEU A 48 -26.51 27.86 9.10
C LEU A 48 -27.66 26.85 9.16
N GLU A 49 -27.35 25.63 9.59
CA GLU A 49 -28.33 24.65 10.03
C GLU A 49 -28.47 24.75 11.55
N HIS A 50 -29.62 25.25 12.00
CA HIS A 50 -29.80 25.69 13.39
C HIS A 50 -29.99 24.54 14.39
N GLU A 51 -30.67 23.47 13.99
CA GLU A 51 -30.97 22.32 14.85
C GLU A 51 -30.33 21.05 14.29
N TYR A 52 -29.04 20.87 14.57
CA TYR A 52 -28.26 19.72 14.14
C TYR A 52 -27.97 18.78 15.32
N ILE A 53 -28.14 17.47 15.10
CA ILE A 53 -27.73 16.46 16.09
C ILE A 53 -26.36 15.93 15.70
N ASP A 54 -25.33 16.41 16.39
CA ASP A 54 -24.00 15.82 16.28
C ASP A 54 -23.92 14.58 17.19
N ARG A 55 -23.61 13.44 16.58
CA ARG A 55 -23.50 12.16 17.31
C ARG A 55 -22.41 12.21 18.38
N ASP A 56 -21.25 12.76 18.05
CA ASP A 56 -20.09 12.76 18.95
C ASP A 56 -20.40 13.64 20.18
N PHE A 57 -20.95 14.84 19.97
CA PHE A 57 -21.40 15.70 21.05
C PHE A 57 -22.60 15.15 21.83
N LEU A 58 -23.55 14.47 21.20
CA LEU A 58 -24.69 13.86 21.91
C LEU A 58 -24.19 12.82 22.92
N GLU A 59 -23.21 12.01 22.54
CA GLU A 59 -22.59 11.03 23.43
C GLU A 59 -21.86 11.74 24.59
N ASP A 60 -21.04 12.75 24.29
CA ASP A 60 -20.35 13.56 25.29
C ASP A 60 -21.34 14.24 26.26
N TYR A 61 -22.44 14.77 25.73
CA TYR A 61 -23.50 15.42 26.49
C TYR A 61 -24.19 14.44 27.45
N SER A 62 -24.57 13.27 26.96
CA SER A 62 -25.28 12.27 27.77
C SER A 62 -24.47 11.83 28.99
N ARG A 63 -23.14 11.75 28.85
CA ARG A 63 -22.23 11.28 29.90
C ARG A 63 -21.80 12.36 30.87
N PHE A 64 -21.56 13.58 30.37
CA PHE A 64 -20.88 14.62 31.16
C PHE A 64 -21.70 15.89 31.39
N TYR A 65 -22.63 16.22 30.49
CA TYR A 65 -23.35 17.49 30.55
C TYR A 65 -24.81 17.36 31.00
N LEU A 66 -25.44 16.19 30.82
CA LEU A 66 -26.84 15.96 31.17
C LEU A 66 -27.15 16.26 32.64
N GLY A 67 -26.26 15.88 33.57
CA GLY A 67 -26.42 16.10 35.01
C GLY A 67 -26.11 17.53 35.48
N ARG A 68 -25.65 18.42 34.60
CA ARG A 68 -25.29 19.79 34.96
C ARG A 68 -26.53 20.67 35.09
N PHE A 69 -26.63 21.40 36.20
CA PHE A 69 -27.65 22.45 36.37
C PHE A 69 -27.38 23.60 35.39
N GLY A 70 -28.40 24.03 34.64
CA GLY A 70 -28.27 25.04 33.59
C GLY A 70 -27.47 24.53 32.38
N ASN A 71 -27.75 23.29 31.93
CA ASN A 71 -27.23 22.81 30.66
C ASN A 71 -28.05 23.37 29.49
N ASP A 72 -27.38 23.62 28.37
CA ASP A 72 -27.97 24.29 27.20
C ASP A 72 -28.43 23.28 26.12
N GLY A 73 -28.71 22.04 26.56
CA GLY A 73 -29.18 20.94 25.71
C GLY A 73 -28.09 20.25 24.88
N TYR A 74 -28.55 19.30 24.06
CA TYR A 74 -27.71 18.45 23.20
C TYR A 74 -27.76 18.85 21.72
N LYS A 75 -28.63 19.80 21.35
CA LYS A 75 -28.77 20.27 19.97
C LYS A 75 -27.58 21.14 19.62
N CYS A 76 -26.86 20.75 18.58
CA CYS A 76 -25.80 21.52 17.96
C CYS A 76 -26.37 22.41 16.84
N ALA A 77 -25.51 23.27 16.29
CA ALA A 77 -25.74 23.93 15.02
C ALA A 77 -24.61 23.54 14.06
N ARG A 78 -24.83 23.64 12.75
CA ARG A 78 -23.82 23.29 11.75
C ARG A 78 -23.71 24.40 10.71
N LEU A 79 -22.50 24.92 10.54
CA LEU A 79 -22.17 25.87 9.49
C LEU A 79 -21.62 25.12 8.28
N HIS A 80 -22.22 25.35 7.12
CA HIS A 80 -21.72 24.87 5.83
C HIS A 80 -21.06 26.00 5.08
N PHE A 81 -19.89 25.72 4.48
CA PHE A 81 -19.09 26.73 3.77
C PHE A 81 -19.07 26.45 2.27
N PHE A 82 -19.29 27.50 1.47
CA PHE A 82 -19.27 27.43 0.01
C PHE A 82 -18.40 28.55 -0.57
N SER A 83 -17.66 28.25 -1.63
CA SER A 83 -16.87 29.25 -2.39
C SER A 83 -17.68 29.98 -3.47
N CYS A 84 -18.99 29.77 -3.52
CA CYS A 84 -19.93 30.42 -4.43
C CYS A 84 -20.96 31.27 -3.67
N ASP A 85 -21.61 32.19 -4.38
CA ASP A 85 -22.75 32.94 -3.86
C ASP A 85 -24.03 32.09 -3.91
N LEU A 86 -24.46 31.59 -2.75
CA LEU A 86 -25.65 30.77 -2.56
C LEU A 86 -26.73 31.60 -1.86
N THR A 87 -27.73 32.04 -2.61
CA THR A 87 -28.87 32.80 -2.10
C THR A 87 -30.02 31.89 -1.66
N HIS A 88 -30.96 32.40 -0.85
CA HIS A 88 -32.16 31.66 -0.45
C HIS A 88 -32.96 31.15 -1.66
N LYS A 89 -33.27 32.02 -2.64
CA LYS A 89 -33.98 31.64 -3.87
C LYS A 89 -33.29 30.50 -4.62
N ARG A 90 -31.95 30.53 -4.71
CA ARG A 90 -31.17 29.48 -5.39
C ARG A 90 -31.20 28.16 -4.61
N LEU A 91 -31.06 28.21 -3.29
CA LEU A 91 -31.15 27.03 -2.44
C LEU A 91 -32.55 26.41 -2.51
N ASP A 92 -33.61 27.22 -2.42
CA ASP A 92 -35.00 26.75 -2.50
C ASP A 92 -35.27 26.07 -3.84
N ALA A 93 -34.80 26.66 -4.96
CA ALA A 93 -34.91 26.04 -6.28
C ALA A 93 -34.15 24.71 -6.40
N LEU A 94 -32.94 24.62 -5.81
CA LEU A 94 -32.15 23.39 -5.77
C LEU A 94 -32.85 22.29 -4.95
N LEU A 95 -33.52 22.66 -3.86
CA LEU A 95 -34.26 21.72 -3.00
C LEU A 95 -35.59 21.28 -3.62
N ALA A 96 -36.29 22.18 -4.31
CA ALA A 96 -37.55 21.89 -4.99
C ALA A 96 -37.36 21.07 -6.28
N GLY A 97 -36.18 21.17 -6.91
CA GLY A 97 -35.90 20.55 -8.21
C GLY A 97 -36.25 21.43 -9.42
N ASP A 98 -36.59 22.70 -9.18
CA ASP A 98 -37.15 23.63 -10.18
C ASP A 98 -36.08 24.53 -10.82
N VAL A 99 -34.81 24.11 -10.77
CA VAL A 99 -33.65 24.96 -11.12
C VAL A 99 -33.72 25.48 -12.56
N GLY A 100 -34.26 24.68 -13.49
CA GLY A 100 -34.40 25.03 -14.90
C GLY A 100 -35.56 25.98 -15.22
N GLU A 101 -36.53 26.16 -14.32
CA GLU A 101 -37.70 27.03 -14.56
C GLU A 101 -37.62 28.37 -13.81
N MET A 102 -36.92 28.43 -12.66
CA MET A 102 -36.92 29.60 -11.77
C MET A 102 -35.65 30.49 -11.82
N LEU A 103 -34.57 30.01 -12.43
CA LEU A 103 -33.26 30.69 -12.46
C LEU A 103 -32.80 31.08 -13.89
N ASP A 104 -33.76 31.41 -14.76
CA ASP A 104 -33.54 31.85 -16.15
C ASP A 104 -32.99 33.29 -16.27
N ASP A 105 -32.26 33.76 -15.24
CA ASP A 105 -31.55 35.04 -15.28
C ASP A 105 -30.24 34.82 -16.07
N ALA A 106 -30.29 35.16 -17.36
CA ALA A 106 -29.25 34.96 -18.39
C ALA A 106 -27.92 35.73 -18.18
N GLU A 107 -27.67 36.34 -17.03
CA GLU A 107 -26.53 37.26 -16.84
C GLU A 107 -25.41 36.75 -15.91
N ASP A 108 -25.59 35.64 -15.19
CA ASP A 108 -24.56 35.08 -14.29
C ASP A 108 -24.22 33.63 -14.67
N ASP A 109 -23.37 33.46 -15.69
CA ASP A 109 -22.83 32.16 -16.12
C ASP A 109 -22.07 31.43 -15.00
N ASN A 110 -21.64 32.14 -13.96
CA ASN A 110 -20.93 31.59 -12.80
C ASN A 110 -21.87 31.18 -11.64
N ALA A 111 -23.19 31.34 -11.80
CA ALA A 111 -24.17 30.91 -10.81
C ALA A 111 -24.21 29.38 -10.67
N VAL A 112 -24.36 28.88 -9.44
CA VAL A 112 -24.64 27.46 -9.20
C VAL A 112 -26.07 27.13 -9.66
N LYS A 113 -26.17 26.26 -10.66
CA LYS A 113 -27.40 25.79 -11.33
C LYS A 113 -27.60 24.28 -11.20
N THR A 114 -26.63 23.54 -10.66
CA THR A 114 -26.77 22.09 -10.46
C THR A 114 -26.21 21.63 -9.11
N LEU A 115 -26.59 20.43 -8.68
CA LEU A 115 -26.04 19.81 -7.47
C LEU A 115 -24.55 19.49 -7.62
N GLU A 116 -24.08 19.14 -8.83
CA GLU A 116 -22.67 18.90 -9.12
C GLU A 116 -21.85 20.19 -8.98
N GLN A 117 -22.38 21.33 -9.46
CA GLN A 117 -21.75 22.63 -9.27
C GLN A 117 -21.72 23.03 -7.79
N LEU A 118 -22.81 22.79 -7.06
CA LEU A 118 -22.86 23.03 -5.61
C LEU A 118 -21.77 22.21 -4.89
N GLN A 119 -21.62 20.93 -5.24
CA GLN A 119 -20.60 20.03 -4.71
C GLN A 119 -19.18 20.53 -5.01
N SER A 120 -18.89 21.01 -6.23
CA SER A 120 -17.56 21.56 -6.54
C SER A 120 -17.21 22.81 -5.73
N HIS A 121 -18.23 23.57 -5.30
CA HIS A 121 -18.06 24.75 -4.44
C HIS A 121 -18.10 24.46 -2.94
N TYR A 122 -18.41 23.23 -2.52
CA TYR A 122 -18.55 22.88 -1.10
C TYR A 122 -17.20 22.77 -0.38
N LEU A 123 -16.94 23.69 0.55
CA LEU A 123 -15.68 23.77 1.31
C LEU A 123 -15.69 22.95 2.61
N GLY A 124 -16.84 22.39 2.98
CA GLY A 124 -17.00 21.57 4.19
C GLY A 124 -17.91 22.22 5.24
N PHE A 125 -17.78 21.77 6.48
CA PHE A 125 -18.64 22.20 7.59
C PHE A 125 -17.90 22.33 8.92
N MET A 126 -18.52 23.06 9.85
CA MET A 126 -18.13 23.16 11.26
C MET A 126 -19.37 23.03 12.14
N VAL A 127 -19.34 22.09 13.08
CA VAL A 127 -20.35 21.96 14.13
C VAL A 127 -20.08 22.97 15.26
N ILE A 128 -21.11 23.66 15.72
CA ILE A 128 -21.09 24.53 16.90
C ILE A 128 -21.82 23.81 18.03
N LYS A 129 -21.07 23.44 19.07
CA LYS A 129 -21.59 22.85 20.31
C LYS A 129 -22.24 23.94 21.18
N PRO A 130 -23.33 23.66 21.91
CA PRO A 130 -23.94 24.56 22.89
C PRO A 130 -23.08 24.67 24.17
N LEU A 131 -21.85 25.16 24.01
CA LEU A 131 -20.86 25.36 25.07
C LEU A 131 -20.35 26.79 25.05
N THR A 132 -20.12 27.39 26.22
CA THR A 132 -19.76 28.82 26.30
C THR A 132 -18.33 29.14 25.83
N ARG A 133 -17.39 28.19 25.96
CA ARG A 133 -15.96 28.42 25.64
C ARG A 133 -15.45 27.53 24.53
N THR A 134 -15.73 26.22 24.60
CA THR A 134 -15.17 25.17 23.73
C THR A 134 -16.18 24.72 22.69
N PHE A 135 -16.75 25.68 21.96
CA PHE A 135 -17.90 25.46 21.07
C PHE A 135 -17.54 24.89 19.69
N VAL A 136 -16.26 24.88 19.29
CA VAL A 136 -15.87 24.32 17.98
C VAL A 136 -15.90 22.79 18.07
N GLY A 137 -16.93 22.19 17.50
CA GLY A 137 -17.11 20.75 17.40
C GLY A 137 -16.47 20.18 16.15
N LYS A 138 -16.98 19.02 15.74
CA LYS A 138 -16.53 18.31 14.54
C LYS A 138 -16.54 19.23 13.31
N THR A 139 -15.37 19.41 12.75
CA THR A 139 -15.09 20.32 11.64
C THR A 139 -14.36 19.55 10.56
N CYS A 140 -14.93 19.49 9.36
CA CYS A 140 -14.33 18.83 8.20
C CYS A 140 -14.27 19.85 7.08
N LEU A 141 -13.07 20.35 6.78
CA LEU A 141 -12.84 21.36 5.75
C LEU A 141 -12.03 20.75 4.61
N ARG A 142 -12.25 21.28 3.40
CA ARG A 142 -11.46 20.95 2.21
C ARG A 142 -9.97 21.06 2.51
N VAL A 143 -9.18 20.05 2.14
CA VAL A 143 -7.73 20.09 2.33
C VAL A 143 -7.09 21.08 1.36
N SER A 144 -6.32 22.04 1.90
CA SER A 144 -5.66 23.08 1.11
C SER A 144 -4.38 22.59 0.42
N GLY A 145 -4.06 23.21 -0.71
CA GLY A 145 -2.79 23.02 -1.43
C GLY A 145 -2.77 21.84 -2.40
N ASP A 146 -1.68 21.78 -3.17
CA ASP A 146 -1.41 20.72 -4.14
C ASP A 146 -0.90 19.43 -3.48
N ARG A 147 -1.00 18.32 -4.22
CA ARG A 147 -0.42 17.01 -3.88
C ARG A 147 0.70 16.70 -4.88
N GLY A 148 1.75 15.97 -4.47
CA GLY A 148 2.82 15.59 -5.38
C GLY A 148 3.98 14.86 -4.71
N VAL A 149 5.00 14.52 -5.50
CA VAL A 149 6.23 13.90 -4.96
C VAL A 149 6.86 14.84 -3.93
N GLY A 150 7.26 14.30 -2.77
CA GLY A 150 7.80 15.08 -1.66
C GLY A 150 6.74 15.84 -0.85
N LYS A 151 5.43 15.65 -1.08
CA LYS A 151 4.37 16.29 -0.31
C LYS A 151 3.11 15.44 -0.21
N LYS A 152 2.59 15.25 1.01
CA LYS A 152 1.33 14.54 1.21
C LYS A 152 0.57 15.06 2.42
N LYS A 153 -0.76 15.03 2.34
CA LYS A 153 -1.69 15.18 3.47
C LYS A 153 -2.65 14.00 3.43
N ILE A 154 -2.89 13.38 4.58
CA ILE A 154 -3.89 12.33 4.75
C ILE A 154 -5.25 13.02 4.71
N ASP A 155 -6.15 12.50 3.90
CA ASP A 155 -7.56 12.82 3.91
C ASP A 155 -8.41 11.59 3.57
N LYS A 156 -9.71 11.75 3.80
CA LYS A 156 -10.70 10.72 3.63
C LYS A 156 -12.04 11.36 3.27
N PRO A 157 -12.87 10.69 2.46
CA PRO A 157 -14.20 11.20 2.15
C PRO A 157 -15.13 11.14 3.38
N TYR A 158 -15.81 12.25 3.64
CA TYR A 158 -16.93 12.38 4.57
C TYR A 158 -18.21 12.63 3.79
N ASP A 159 -19.21 11.78 3.99
CA ASP A 159 -20.57 12.03 3.50
C ASP A 159 -21.25 13.07 4.39
N VAL A 160 -21.82 14.11 3.78
CA VAL A 160 -22.59 15.15 4.44
C VAL A 160 -23.96 15.23 3.79
N ASN A 161 -25.02 15.25 4.61
CA ASN A 161 -26.37 15.46 4.11
C ASN A 161 -26.81 16.89 4.46
N LEU A 162 -27.17 17.69 3.46
CA LEU A 162 -27.72 19.04 3.60
C LEU A 162 -29.16 19.02 3.08
N PHE A 163 -30.15 18.92 3.98
CA PHE A 163 -31.58 18.88 3.64
C PHE A 163 -31.94 17.82 2.58
N GLY A 164 -31.31 16.65 2.61
CA GLY A 164 -31.48 15.58 1.61
C GLY A 164 -30.43 15.60 0.49
N ILE A 165 -29.75 16.72 0.25
CA ILE A 165 -28.65 16.80 -0.72
C ILE A 165 -27.44 16.05 -0.19
N LYS A 166 -26.97 15.04 -0.92
CA LYS A 166 -25.74 14.32 -0.60
C LYS A 166 -24.53 15.11 -1.11
N LEU A 167 -23.79 15.69 -0.17
CA LEU A 167 -22.49 16.31 -0.41
C LEU A 167 -21.38 15.39 0.11
N THR A 168 -20.17 15.56 -0.41
CA THR A 168 -18.97 14.88 0.07
C THR A 168 -17.84 15.87 0.30
N ILE A 169 -16.95 15.58 1.24
CA ILE A 169 -15.73 16.36 1.43
C ILE A 169 -14.57 15.47 1.85
N ASP A 170 -13.44 15.60 1.17
CA ASP A 170 -12.19 14.97 1.60
C ASP A 170 -11.55 15.82 2.68
N SER A 171 -11.39 15.24 3.87
CA SER A 171 -10.86 15.92 5.05
C SER A 171 -10.33 14.91 6.07
N ILE A 172 -9.87 15.39 7.21
CA ILE A 172 -9.82 14.66 8.47
C ILE A 172 -10.58 15.51 9.49
N ALA A 173 -11.42 14.88 10.30
CA ALA A 173 -12.18 15.62 11.28
C ALA A 173 -11.26 16.30 12.29
N PHE A 174 -11.53 17.58 12.54
CA PHE A 174 -10.90 18.41 13.57
C PHE A 174 -11.95 18.78 14.62
N GLN A 175 -11.53 18.99 15.86
CA GLN A 175 -12.34 19.65 16.88
C GLN A 175 -11.44 20.34 17.89
N GLU A 176 -12.00 21.32 18.60
CA GLU A 176 -11.33 21.94 19.74
C GLU A 176 -11.41 21.04 20.98
N GLN A 177 -10.34 21.01 21.78
CA GLN A 177 -10.36 20.35 23.08
C GLN A 177 -11.41 20.95 24.01
N ASP A 178 -12.04 20.06 24.74
CA ASP A 178 -12.94 20.43 25.82
C ASP A 178 -12.30 20.05 27.13
N LYS A 179 -11.65 20.99 27.85
CA LYS A 179 -10.89 20.72 29.08
C LYS A 179 -11.68 20.00 30.20
N VAL A 180 -12.99 19.85 30.02
CA VAL A 180 -13.90 19.10 30.90
C VAL A 180 -13.95 17.60 30.53
N VAL A 181 -14.03 17.29 29.23
CA VAL A 181 -14.30 15.93 28.71
C VAL A 181 -13.08 15.35 27.99
N ALA A 182 -12.33 16.18 27.27
CA ALA A 182 -11.25 15.78 26.37
C ALA A 182 -9.99 16.64 26.60
N ALA A 183 -8.93 16.02 27.11
CA ALA A 183 -7.59 16.61 27.10
C ALA A 183 -6.99 16.54 25.68
N CYS A 184 -5.92 17.28 25.42
CA CYS A 184 -5.23 17.31 24.12
C CYS A 184 -4.91 15.91 23.56
N ALA A 185 -4.46 15.00 24.41
CA ALA A 185 -4.22 13.60 24.06
C ALA A 185 -5.48 12.86 23.56
N THR A 186 -6.66 13.18 24.10
CA THR A 186 -7.94 12.59 23.63
C THR A 186 -8.24 13.08 22.21
N THR A 187 -8.09 14.38 21.94
CA THR A 187 -8.30 14.95 20.61
C THR A 187 -7.30 14.40 19.59
N ALA A 188 -6.05 14.20 19.99
CA ALA A 188 -5.02 13.59 19.14
C ALA A 188 -5.34 12.12 18.80
N ILE A 189 -5.79 11.32 19.78
CA ILE A 189 -6.27 9.95 19.53
C ILE A 189 -7.48 9.98 18.59
N TRP A 190 -8.47 10.81 18.89
CA TRP A 190 -9.69 10.93 18.07
C TRP A 190 -9.36 11.30 16.61
N THR A 191 -8.46 12.26 16.41
CA THR A 191 -7.98 12.63 15.08
C THR A 191 -7.30 11.45 14.38
N ALA A 192 -6.42 10.74 15.10
CA ALA A 192 -5.73 9.57 14.56
C ALA A 192 -6.71 8.46 14.14
N LEU A 193 -7.79 8.24 14.91
CA LEU A 193 -8.86 7.31 14.56
C LEU A 193 -9.63 7.74 13.30
N HIS A 194 -9.89 9.04 13.12
CA HIS A 194 -10.50 9.60 11.89
C HIS A 194 -9.63 9.41 10.65
N SER A 195 -8.31 9.46 10.80
CA SER A 195 -7.36 9.20 9.73
C SER A 195 -7.03 7.72 9.48
N SER A 196 -7.39 6.82 10.39
CA SER A 196 -6.98 5.42 10.32
C SER A 196 -7.57 4.71 9.08
N PRO A 197 -6.75 4.02 8.26
CA PRO A 197 -7.22 3.29 7.08
C PRO A 197 -8.24 2.20 7.45
N GLY A 198 -9.28 2.06 6.65
CA GLY A 198 -10.26 0.96 6.79
C GLY A 198 -11.25 1.07 7.97
N ARG A 199 -11.12 2.09 8.83
CA ARG A 199 -12.13 2.36 9.88
C ARG A 199 -13.27 3.19 9.30
N SER A 200 -14.53 2.90 9.61
CA SER A 200 -15.64 3.78 9.23
C SER A 200 -15.68 5.02 10.11
N VAL A 201 -16.07 6.19 9.56
CA VAL A 201 -16.33 7.38 10.38
C VAL A 201 -17.42 7.11 11.43
N LYS A 202 -18.35 6.20 11.11
CA LYS A 202 -19.44 5.77 11.99
C LYS A 202 -18.98 4.89 13.16
N ASP A 203 -17.79 4.30 13.10
CA ASP A 203 -17.29 3.40 14.16
C ASP A 203 -16.31 4.11 15.10
N ILE A 204 -16.05 5.39 14.86
CA ILE A 204 -15.16 6.19 15.70
C ILE A 204 -15.94 6.64 16.92
N LYS A 205 -15.39 6.35 18.10
CA LYS A 205 -15.93 6.74 19.39
C LYS A 205 -15.80 8.24 19.63
N SER A 206 -16.72 8.77 20.43
CA SER A 206 -16.70 10.15 20.93
C SER A 206 -15.48 10.42 21.83
N CYS A 207 -15.21 11.69 22.13
CA CYS A 207 -14.10 12.04 23.01
C CYS A 207 -14.32 11.52 24.44
N SER A 208 -15.54 11.62 24.96
CA SER A 208 -15.91 11.06 26.27
C SER A 208 -15.58 9.58 26.38
N GLU A 209 -15.91 8.79 25.35
CA GLU A 209 -15.59 7.37 25.29
C GLU A 209 -14.09 7.09 25.31
N ILE A 210 -13.32 7.84 24.51
CA ILE A 210 -11.86 7.72 24.43
C ILE A 210 -11.24 8.06 25.80
N THR A 211 -11.69 9.14 26.44
CA THR A 211 -11.20 9.54 27.77
C THR A 211 -11.56 8.51 28.84
N THR A 212 -12.79 7.99 28.86
CA THR A 212 -13.17 6.92 29.80
C THR A 212 -12.31 5.67 29.59
N ALA A 213 -12.05 5.28 28.34
CA ALA A 213 -11.17 4.16 28.02
C ALA A 213 -9.74 4.40 28.51
N ALA A 214 -9.24 5.63 28.47
CA ALA A 214 -7.90 5.98 28.94
C ALA A 214 -7.74 5.92 30.48
N LEU A 215 -8.79 6.26 31.23
CA LEU A 215 -8.73 6.37 32.70
C LEU A 215 -8.92 5.03 33.41
N ASN A 216 -9.74 4.11 32.88
CA ASN A 216 -10.13 2.86 33.55
C ASN A 216 -8.98 1.86 33.85
N PHE A 217 -7.74 2.14 33.44
CA PHE A 217 -6.65 1.15 33.43
C PHE A 217 -5.39 1.52 34.23
N VAL A 218 -5.43 2.56 35.07
CA VAL A 218 -4.27 2.95 35.88
C VAL A 218 -4.62 2.93 37.37
N ASP A 219 -3.94 2.07 38.15
CA ASP A 219 -4.02 2.06 39.62
C ASP A 219 -3.56 3.42 40.16
N GLY A 220 -4.39 4.05 41.00
CA GLY A 220 -4.14 5.40 41.51
C GLY A 220 -4.48 6.52 40.51
N SER A 221 -5.05 6.21 39.34
CA SER A 221 -5.78 7.25 38.60
C SER A 221 -6.93 7.73 39.48
N SER A 222 -6.84 8.97 39.91
CA SER A 222 -8.01 9.61 40.47
C SER A 222 -9.02 9.74 39.34
N ASN A 223 -10.29 9.40 39.60
CA ASN A 223 -11.43 9.97 38.87
C ASN A 223 -11.56 11.48 39.20
N GLY A 224 -10.42 12.18 39.23
CA GLY A 224 -10.27 13.56 39.61
C GLY A 224 -10.71 14.43 38.45
N PHE A 225 -11.99 14.78 38.46
CA PHE A 225 -12.55 15.75 37.55
C PHE A 225 -12.13 17.17 37.99
N PRO A 226 -11.54 18.01 37.11
CA PRO A 226 -11.17 17.79 35.71
C PRO A 226 -9.80 17.09 35.53
N ASN A 227 -9.70 16.20 34.52
CA ASN A 227 -8.45 15.51 34.19
C ASN A 227 -7.48 16.47 33.50
N LYS A 228 -6.29 16.65 34.08
CA LYS A 228 -5.35 17.66 33.57
C LYS A 228 -4.61 17.20 32.32
N GLU A 229 -4.12 15.95 32.24
CA GLU A 229 -3.37 15.43 31.08
C GLU A 229 -3.44 13.88 31.03
N LEU A 230 -3.37 13.26 29.84
CA LEU A 230 -3.18 11.80 29.70
C LEU A 230 -1.69 11.48 29.50
N THR A 231 -1.21 10.46 30.20
CA THR A 231 0.15 9.93 30.04
C THR A 231 0.29 9.14 28.74
N ASN A 232 1.54 8.98 28.26
CA ASN A 232 1.84 8.16 27.08
C ASN A 232 1.34 6.71 27.22
N LYS A 233 1.36 6.15 28.45
CA LYS A 233 0.80 4.81 28.73
C LYS A 233 -0.71 4.77 28.53
N GLN A 234 -1.43 5.82 28.94
CA GLN A 234 -2.88 5.91 28.76
C GLN A 234 -3.25 6.07 27.28
N ILE A 235 -2.49 6.86 26.52
CA ILE A 235 -2.68 6.99 25.07
C ILE A 235 -2.55 5.63 24.38
N GLN A 236 -1.44 4.94 24.64
CA GLN A 236 -1.16 3.61 24.10
C GLN A 236 -2.23 2.57 24.47
N ARG A 237 -2.64 2.55 25.74
CA ARG A 237 -3.69 1.64 26.20
C ARG A 237 -5.04 1.90 25.55
N THR A 238 -5.35 3.16 25.27
CA THR A 238 -6.58 3.53 24.56
C THR A 238 -6.57 2.97 23.14
N LEU A 239 -5.42 3.00 22.45
CA LEU A 239 -5.29 2.40 21.11
C LEU A 239 -5.49 0.87 21.14
N ASP A 240 -5.03 0.18 22.19
CA ASP A 240 -5.32 -1.25 22.36
C ASP A 240 -6.83 -1.53 22.48
N ILE A 241 -7.56 -0.71 23.23
CA ILE A 241 -9.02 -0.83 23.44
C ILE A 241 -9.77 -0.53 22.14
N GLU A 242 -9.26 0.38 21.33
CA GLU A 242 -9.73 0.63 19.97
C GLU A 242 -9.41 -0.52 19.01
N GLY A 243 -8.69 -1.57 19.46
CA GLY A 243 -8.37 -2.73 18.65
C GLY A 243 -7.25 -2.47 17.64
N LEU A 244 -6.44 -1.44 17.86
CA LEU A 244 -5.30 -1.10 17.03
C LEU A 244 -4.02 -1.68 17.63
N ARG A 245 -2.99 -1.84 16.78
CA ARG A 245 -1.61 -1.92 17.26
C ARG A 245 -1.02 -0.52 17.23
N TYR A 246 0.01 -0.30 18.02
CA TYR A 246 0.79 0.93 17.96
C TYR A 246 2.27 0.61 17.98
N HIS A 247 3.03 1.42 17.25
CA HIS A 247 4.49 1.47 17.34
C HIS A 247 4.86 2.81 17.94
N ASN A 248 5.85 2.84 18.83
CA ASN A 248 6.32 4.08 19.43
C ASN A 248 7.83 4.22 19.26
N ASN A 249 8.29 5.46 19.15
CA ASN A 249 9.69 5.79 19.10
C ASN A 249 9.97 6.97 20.01
N SER A 250 11.02 6.87 20.82
CA SER A 250 11.57 8.03 21.52
C SER A 250 12.15 9.00 20.50
N LEU A 251 11.86 10.28 20.68
CA LEU A 251 12.37 11.37 19.87
C LEU A 251 13.39 12.22 20.62
N GLU A 252 13.69 11.90 21.88
CA GLU A 252 14.65 12.63 22.72
C GLU A 252 16.05 12.66 22.11
N GLU A 253 16.50 11.53 21.55
CA GLU A 253 17.81 11.35 20.91
C GLU A 253 17.71 11.27 19.37
N SER A 254 16.55 11.63 18.81
CA SER A 254 16.33 11.56 17.35
C SER A 254 16.86 12.78 16.61
N THR A 255 17.22 12.59 15.34
CA THR A 255 17.53 13.69 14.42
C THR A 255 16.27 14.11 13.64
N PRO A 256 16.23 15.35 13.11
CA PRO A 256 15.18 15.76 12.18
C PRO A 256 15.05 14.81 10.99
N GLU A 257 16.17 14.31 10.46
CA GLU A 257 16.20 13.45 9.27
C GLU A 257 15.56 12.09 9.54
N SER A 258 15.87 11.45 10.68
CA SER A 258 15.26 10.16 11.02
C SER A 258 13.77 10.28 11.32
N PHE A 259 13.34 11.39 11.94
CA PHE A 259 11.93 11.71 12.07
C PHE A 259 11.26 11.93 10.71
N ARG A 260 11.91 12.67 9.80
CA ARG A 260 11.40 12.92 8.44
C ARG A 260 11.17 11.61 7.70
N GLU A 261 12.12 10.68 7.71
CA GLU A 261 12.01 9.38 7.04
C GLU A 261 10.84 8.56 7.60
N SER A 262 10.75 8.47 8.92
CA SER A 262 9.63 7.81 9.60
C SER A 262 8.29 8.48 9.26
N LEU A 263 8.19 9.80 9.36
CA LEU A 263 6.98 10.55 9.05
C LEU A 263 6.55 10.32 7.59
N VAL A 264 7.47 10.42 6.63
CA VAL A 264 7.20 10.19 5.21
C VAL A 264 6.65 8.79 5.00
N ALA A 265 7.28 7.76 5.57
CA ALA A 265 6.85 6.38 5.40
C ALA A 265 5.42 6.16 5.95
N HIS A 266 5.13 6.66 7.15
CA HIS A 266 3.82 6.51 7.77
C HIS A 266 2.73 7.32 7.05
N ILE A 267 2.98 8.59 6.73
CA ILE A 267 2.02 9.42 6.00
C ILE A 267 1.77 8.86 4.59
N ASN A 268 2.79 8.35 3.89
CA ASN A 268 2.62 7.66 2.61
C ASN A 268 1.77 6.39 2.72
N SER A 269 1.78 5.75 3.89
CA SER A 269 0.92 4.62 4.26
C SER A 269 -0.50 4.99 4.68
N ASN A 270 -0.84 6.30 4.69
CA ASN A 270 -2.07 6.84 5.29
C ASN A 270 -2.18 6.53 6.80
N LEU A 271 -1.05 6.38 7.49
CA LEU A 271 -1.00 6.21 8.94
C LEU A 271 -0.66 7.56 9.59
N PRO A 272 -1.51 8.08 10.49
CA PRO A 272 -1.19 9.29 11.23
C PRO A 272 -0.05 9.07 12.22
N VAL A 273 0.60 10.15 12.65
CA VAL A 273 1.62 10.10 13.72
C VAL A 273 1.16 10.97 14.87
N ILE A 274 0.84 10.38 16.02
CA ILE A 274 0.57 11.13 17.25
C ILE A 274 1.93 11.56 17.82
N LEU A 275 2.08 12.85 18.11
CA LEU A 275 3.26 13.41 18.72
C LEU A 275 2.90 13.91 20.11
N THR A 276 3.69 13.54 21.11
CA THR A 276 3.58 14.04 22.48
C THR A 276 4.88 14.72 22.87
N GLY A 277 4.81 15.87 23.54
CA GLY A 277 6.01 16.57 23.98
C GLY A 277 5.69 17.83 24.77
N LYS A 278 6.63 18.78 24.77
CA LYS A 278 6.51 20.04 25.49
C LYS A 278 6.42 21.23 24.55
N VAL A 279 5.62 22.22 24.95
CA VAL A 279 5.48 23.50 24.23
C VAL A 279 6.40 24.54 24.83
N TYR A 280 7.16 25.22 23.98
CA TYR A 280 8.03 26.34 24.32
C TYR A 280 7.50 27.62 23.67
N GLY A 281 7.46 28.71 24.42
CA GLY A 281 7.27 30.05 23.84
C GLY A 281 8.47 30.47 22.99
N VAL A 282 8.25 31.41 22.06
CA VAL A 282 9.36 32.07 21.36
C VAL A 282 10.04 33.10 22.26
N GLU A 283 9.30 33.66 23.21
CA GLU A 283 9.79 34.54 24.27
C GLU A 283 9.53 33.88 25.64
N PRO A 284 10.36 34.17 26.66
CA PRO A 284 10.15 33.68 28.00
C PRO A 284 8.92 34.33 28.64
N ASN A 285 8.27 33.62 29.56
CA ASN A 285 7.19 34.18 30.37
C ASN A 285 7.74 35.21 31.41
N GLU A 286 6.85 35.82 32.20
CA GLU A 286 7.22 36.78 33.25
C GLU A 286 8.22 36.21 34.29
N ALA A 287 8.27 34.88 34.45
CA ALA A 287 9.20 34.18 35.33
C ALA A 287 10.53 33.81 34.64
N GLY A 288 10.74 34.20 33.38
CA GLY A 288 11.94 33.87 32.61
C GLY A 288 11.93 32.47 31.99
N GLU A 289 10.82 31.74 32.05
CA GLU A 289 10.72 30.36 31.55
C GLU A 289 10.13 30.31 30.15
N TYR A 290 10.77 29.54 29.26
CA TYR A 290 10.25 29.28 27.92
C TYR A 290 9.22 28.16 27.90
N VAL A 291 9.31 27.19 28.82
CA VAL A 291 8.41 26.02 28.88
C VAL A 291 7.01 26.46 29.29
N LYS A 292 6.00 26.05 28.52
CA LYS A 292 4.59 26.35 28.82
C LYS A 292 3.87 25.15 29.43
N ALA A 293 3.77 24.04 28.71
CA ALA A 293 2.99 22.87 29.11
C ALA A 293 3.35 21.63 28.27
N GLY A 294 2.90 20.45 28.71
CA GLY A 294 2.83 19.27 27.86
C GLY A 294 1.72 19.39 26.80
N HIS A 295 1.92 18.79 25.64
CA HIS A 295 0.91 18.79 24.57
C HIS A 295 0.97 17.54 23.70
N ALA A 296 -0.17 17.22 23.09
CA ALA A 296 -0.31 16.12 22.15
C ALA A 296 -1.03 16.59 20.88
N ILE A 297 -0.45 16.26 19.73
CA ILE A 297 -0.97 16.62 18.40
C ILE A 297 -0.92 15.41 17.48
N THR A 298 -1.61 15.49 16.33
CA THR A 298 -1.54 14.46 15.30
C THR A 298 -0.97 15.04 14.01
N ALA A 299 0.18 14.55 13.58
CA ALA A 299 0.70 14.81 12.26
C ALA A 299 -0.05 14.00 11.20
N LEU A 300 -0.47 14.70 10.15
CA LEU A 300 -1.30 14.18 9.06
C LEU A 300 -0.70 14.50 7.70
N GLY A 301 0.45 15.16 7.63
CA GLY A 301 1.07 15.47 6.35
C GLY A 301 2.45 16.06 6.47
N TYR A 302 3.10 16.23 5.32
CA TYR A 302 4.37 16.90 5.17
C TYR A 302 4.49 17.62 3.81
N ASP A 303 5.40 18.59 3.71
CA ASP A 303 5.90 19.19 2.45
C ASP A 303 7.42 19.34 2.58
N PHE A 304 8.15 18.45 1.91
CA PHE A 304 9.61 18.36 1.92
C PHE A 304 10.21 18.55 0.52
N ARG A 305 9.56 19.36 -0.32
CA ARG A 305 10.04 19.72 -1.66
C ARG A 305 11.07 20.84 -1.57
N GLY A 306 12.18 20.71 -2.30
CA GLY A 306 13.31 21.63 -2.17
C GLY A 306 13.82 21.66 -0.73
N ASP A 307 14.04 22.86 -0.19
CA ASP A 307 14.55 23.07 1.17
C ASP A 307 13.44 23.12 2.24
N SER A 308 12.19 22.89 1.85
CA SER A 308 11.06 22.92 2.78
C SER A 308 11.14 21.81 3.83
N LYS A 309 10.79 22.14 5.08
CA LYS A 309 10.77 21.20 6.22
C LYS A 309 9.43 21.22 6.95
N TRP A 310 8.32 21.18 6.21
CA TRP A 310 6.99 21.40 6.79
C TRP A 310 6.29 20.11 7.17
N VAL A 311 5.67 20.13 8.35
CA VAL A 311 4.76 19.12 8.86
C VAL A 311 3.37 19.73 9.00
N TYR A 312 2.34 19.01 8.55
CA TYR A 312 0.95 19.40 8.73
C TYR A 312 0.34 18.62 9.88
N VAL A 313 -0.22 19.32 10.86
CA VAL A 313 -0.73 18.74 12.11
C VAL A 313 -2.15 19.22 12.40
N HIS A 314 -2.91 18.41 13.12
CA HIS A 314 -4.08 18.89 13.84
C HIS A 314 -3.64 19.25 15.25
N ASP A 315 -3.77 20.52 15.58
CA ASP A 315 -3.58 21.05 16.94
C ASP A 315 -4.89 21.69 17.38
N ASP A 316 -5.49 21.15 18.45
CA ASP A 316 -6.78 21.58 18.99
C ASP A 316 -6.80 23.02 19.52
N ARG A 317 -5.63 23.62 19.75
CA ARG A 317 -5.46 25.03 20.13
C ARG A 317 -5.43 25.96 18.92
N LEU A 318 -5.19 25.43 17.71
CA LEU A 318 -5.00 26.22 16.49
C LEU A 318 -6.02 25.87 15.40
N GLY A 319 -6.00 24.67 14.85
CA GLY A 319 -6.87 24.35 13.73
C GLY A 319 -6.45 23.13 12.90
N PRO A 320 -7.27 22.78 11.89
CA PRO A 320 -7.02 21.67 10.99
C PRO A 320 -5.83 21.95 10.06
N TYR A 321 -4.98 20.96 9.85
CA TYR A 321 -3.76 21.04 9.04
C TYR A 321 -2.91 22.29 9.31
N ALA A 322 -2.78 22.68 10.59
CA ALA A 322 -1.80 23.65 11.05
C ALA A 322 -0.41 23.27 10.54
N ARG A 323 0.39 24.28 10.18
CA ARG A 323 1.69 24.09 9.57
C ARG A 323 2.76 24.33 10.63
N ALA A 324 3.72 23.40 10.69
CA ALA A 324 4.87 23.50 11.57
C ALA A 324 6.16 23.27 10.78
N GLU A 325 7.19 24.07 11.03
CA GLU A 325 8.52 23.88 10.45
C GLU A 325 9.38 23.02 11.38
N MET A 326 10.13 22.06 10.83
CA MET A 326 11.17 21.39 11.60
C MET A 326 12.40 22.28 11.68
N VAL A 327 12.79 22.66 12.90
CA VAL A 327 13.92 23.55 13.18
C VAL A 327 14.84 22.94 14.22
N MET A 328 16.14 23.20 14.11
CA MET A 328 17.09 22.96 15.20
C MET A 328 16.91 24.06 16.24
N LEU A 329 16.80 23.68 17.52
CA LEU A 329 16.48 24.64 18.58
C LEU A 329 17.65 25.58 18.89
N ASP A 330 18.88 25.08 18.79
CA ASP A 330 20.09 25.88 18.93
C ASP A 330 20.18 26.98 17.86
N GLU A 331 19.73 26.69 16.64
CA GLU A 331 19.69 27.66 15.54
C GLU A 331 18.53 28.65 15.72
N PHE A 332 17.37 28.17 16.18
CA PHE A 332 16.17 28.98 16.33
C PHE A 332 16.27 29.98 17.48
N PHE A 333 16.74 29.54 18.66
CA PHE A 333 16.85 30.40 19.85
C PHE A 333 18.24 31.03 20.00
N GLY A 334 19.27 30.52 19.32
CA GLY A 334 20.64 31.03 19.43
C GLY A 334 21.17 30.94 20.86
N GLU A 335 21.77 32.03 21.36
CA GLU A 335 22.28 32.12 22.74
C GLU A 335 21.20 31.97 23.81
N SER A 336 19.92 32.15 23.45
CA SER A 336 18.78 32.04 24.37
C SER A 336 18.20 30.62 24.46
N THR A 337 18.86 29.63 23.86
CA THR A 337 18.37 28.25 23.84
C THR A 337 18.26 27.69 25.26
N PRO A 338 17.09 27.20 25.69
CA PRO A 338 16.95 26.61 27.01
C PRO A 338 17.81 25.34 27.14
N GLU A 339 18.59 25.23 28.22
CA GLU A 339 19.55 24.13 28.43
C GLU A 339 18.89 22.74 28.34
N ALA A 340 17.63 22.61 28.77
CA ALA A 340 16.86 21.37 28.73
C ALA A 340 16.56 20.84 27.31
N VAL A 341 16.72 21.66 26.27
CA VAL A 341 16.42 21.30 24.87
C VAL A 341 17.58 21.59 23.92
N LYS A 342 18.76 21.87 24.46
CA LYS A 342 19.96 22.12 23.68
C LYS A 342 20.32 20.90 22.83
N GLY A 343 20.69 21.14 21.57
CA GLY A 343 20.96 20.09 20.58
C GLY A 343 19.72 19.32 20.11
N ARG A 344 18.52 19.65 20.57
CA ARG A 344 17.27 19.04 20.10
C ARG A 344 16.68 19.81 18.92
N TRP A 345 15.75 19.17 18.23
CA TRP A 345 14.91 19.78 17.20
C TRP A 345 13.47 19.95 17.70
N GLY A 346 12.70 20.80 17.03
CA GLY A 346 11.29 21.03 17.34
C GLY A 346 10.46 21.43 16.13
N LEU A 347 9.16 21.53 16.36
CA LEU A 347 8.15 21.94 15.38
C LEU A 347 7.72 23.38 15.67
N ALA A 348 8.26 24.34 14.90
CA ALA A 348 7.93 25.75 15.01
C ALA A 348 6.56 26.03 14.36
N MET A 349 5.57 26.38 15.19
CA MET A 349 4.17 26.47 14.78
C MET A 349 3.86 27.84 14.15
N SER A 350 3.38 27.83 12.91
CA SER A 350 3.02 29.06 12.18
C SER A 350 1.53 29.13 11.89
N ILE A 351 1.01 30.36 11.82
CA ILE A 351 -0.35 30.67 11.42
C ILE A 351 -0.34 31.56 10.17
N ARG A 352 -1.45 31.61 9.44
CA ARG A 352 -1.61 32.53 8.31
C ARG A 352 -2.12 33.89 8.76
N GLU A 353 -1.67 34.93 8.07
CA GLU A 353 -2.25 36.27 8.16
C GLU A 353 -3.70 36.28 7.62
N PRO A 354 -4.48 37.34 7.92
CA PRO A 354 -5.83 37.52 7.40
C PRO A 354 -5.93 37.54 5.87
N ASP A 355 -4.84 37.72 5.13
CA ASP A 355 -4.81 37.61 3.67
C ASP A 355 -4.80 36.15 3.15
N ALA A 356 -4.58 35.18 4.04
CA ALA A 356 -4.48 33.75 3.75
C ALA A 356 -3.30 33.34 2.85
N THR A 357 -2.41 34.27 2.51
CA THR A 357 -1.24 34.05 1.65
C THR A 357 0.06 34.12 2.45
N ASN A 358 0.14 35.03 3.42
CA ASN A 358 1.34 35.26 4.20
C ASN A 358 1.33 34.43 5.48
N TRP A 359 2.48 33.82 5.80
CA TRP A 359 2.68 33.10 7.06
C TRP A 359 3.32 34.03 8.08
N VAL A 360 2.78 34.01 9.29
CA VAL A 360 3.35 34.73 10.43
C VAL A 360 4.54 33.95 10.95
N ALA A 361 5.52 34.68 11.51
CA ALA A 361 6.60 34.09 12.29
C ALA A 361 6.05 33.10 13.33
N PRO A 362 6.78 32.00 13.63
CA PRO A 362 6.35 31.04 14.62
C PRO A 362 6.03 31.72 15.96
N HIS A 363 4.97 31.26 16.63
CA HIS A 363 4.52 31.83 17.91
C HIS A 363 4.84 30.91 19.10
N GLU A 364 5.12 29.64 18.82
CA GLU A 364 5.58 28.64 19.77
C GLU A 364 6.26 27.49 19.04
N ILE A 365 6.95 26.66 19.80
CA ILE A 365 7.64 25.47 19.30
C ILE A 365 7.19 24.27 20.12
N ILE A 366 6.84 23.18 19.44
CA ILE A 366 6.56 21.90 20.07
C ILE A 366 7.81 21.03 19.96
N VAL A 367 8.41 20.68 21.09
CA VAL A 367 9.57 19.79 21.16
C VAL A 367 9.03 18.38 21.46
N PRO A 368 8.99 17.48 20.46
CA PRO A 368 8.35 16.18 20.62
C PRO A 368 9.27 15.20 21.36
N ASP A 369 8.72 14.46 22.32
CA ASP A 369 9.46 13.47 23.12
C ASP A 369 9.17 12.04 22.61
N ILE A 370 7.95 11.78 22.14
CA ILE A 370 7.55 10.46 21.61
C ILE A 370 6.69 10.65 20.36
N SER A 371 6.91 9.77 19.38
CA SER A 371 5.94 9.50 18.30
C SER A 371 5.22 8.18 18.54
N ILE A 372 3.91 8.15 18.29
CA ILE A 372 3.05 6.96 18.40
C ILE A 372 2.29 6.81 17.09
N ILE A 373 2.47 5.67 16.43
CA ILE A 373 1.85 5.35 15.15
C ILE A 373 0.78 4.29 15.37
N PRO A 374 -0.52 4.65 15.37
CA PRO A 374 -1.59 3.67 15.35
C PRO A 374 -1.66 2.98 13.99
N ALA A 375 -1.68 1.65 14.01
CA ALA A 375 -1.72 0.80 12.84
C ALA A 375 -2.74 -0.34 13.02
N ASP A 376 -3.00 -1.05 11.93
CA ASP A 376 -3.84 -2.24 11.94
C ASP A 376 -3.34 -3.27 12.97
N ARG A 377 -4.26 -3.97 13.64
CA ARG A 377 -3.93 -4.95 14.69
C ARG A 377 -2.94 -6.04 14.25
N LYS A 378 -2.87 -6.31 12.95
CA LYS A 378 -1.95 -7.31 12.38
C LYS A 378 -0.58 -6.74 12.03
N THR A 379 -0.35 -5.42 12.05
CA THR A 379 0.97 -4.81 11.81
C THR A 379 1.86 -4.99 13.05
N ARG A 380 2.66 -6.05 13.07
CA ARG A 380 3.55 -6.40 14.19
C ARG A 380 4.98 -5.89 14.00
N ILE A 381 5.43 -5.79 12.76
CA ILE A 381 6.76 -5.30 12.45
C ILE A 381 6.73 -3.78 12.37
N ASP A 382 7.62 -3.16 13.13
CA ASP A 382 7.85 -1.71 13.17
C ASP A 382 8.63 -1.23 11.92
N PHE A 383 8.40 0.02 11.51
CA PHE A 383 9.10 0.71 10.43
C PHE A 383 10.62 0.56 10.51
N LYS A 384 11.20 0.61 11.71
CA LYS A 384 12.66 0.51 11.90
C LYS A 384 13.28 -0.72 11.26
N PHE A 385 12.56 -1.85 11.19
CA PHE A 385 13.04 -3.06 10.52
C PHE A 385 13.06 -2.90 9.00
N ALA A 386 12.03 -2.26 8.42
CA ALA A 386 12.01 -1.95 7.00
C ALA A 386 13.12 -0.96 6.65
N HIS A 387 13.28 0.07 7.49
CA HIS A 387 14.34 1.08 7.35
C HIS A 387 15.73 0.47 7.41
N GLY A 388 16.06 -0.28 8.48
CA GLY A 388 17.35 -0.93 8.63
C GLY A 388 17.65 -1.99 7.55
N THR A 389 16.61 -2.56 6.93
CA THR A 389 16.76 -3.44 5.76
C THR A 389 17.09 -2.62 4.51
N ALA A 390 16.36 -1.53 4.27
CA ALA A 390 16.56 -0.66 3.11
C ALA A 390 17.95 0.00 3.11
N GLU A 391 18.40 0.53 4.27
CA GLU A 391 19.74 1.10 4.46
C GLU A 391 20.83 0.11 4.06
N ARG A 392 20.78 -1.12 4.60
CA ARG A 392 21.77 -2.14 4.27
C ARG A 392 21.74 -2.57 2.81
N ILE A 393 20.54 -2.64 2.20
CA ILE A 393 20.42 -2.91 0.75
C ILE A 393 21.08 -1.79 -0.03
N ARG A 394 20.77 -0.52 0.28
CA ARG A 394 21.33 0.65 -0.39
C ARG A 394 22.85 0.65 -0.29
N ASP A 395 23.41 0.52 0.92
CA ASP A 395 24.84 0.62 1.15
C ASP A 395 25.62 -0.49 0.43
N GLN A 396 25.11 -1.73 0.48
CA GLN A 396 25.72 -2.85 -0.23
C GLN A 396 25.63 -2.69 -1.75
N VAL A 397 24.48 -2.24 -2.27
CA VAL A 397 24.29 -1.98 -3.71
C VAL A 397 25.23 -0.87 -4.15
N LEU A 398 25.29 0.25 -3.42
CA LEU A 398 26.09 1.40 -3.79
C LEU A 398 27.58 1.04 -3.84
N GLY A 399 28.10 0.35 -2.81
CA GLY A 399 29.49 -0.13 -2.82
C GLY A 399 29.78 -1.07 -3.99
N TYR A 400 28.89 -2.04 -4.26
CA TYR A 400 29.05 -2.95 -5.40
C TYR A 400 28.99 -2.24 -6.77
N LEU A 401 28.11 -1.26 -6.91
CA LEU A 401 28.00 -0.46 -8.13
C LEU A 401 29.28 0.36 -8.34
N GLU A 402 29.80 0.99 -7.30
CA GLU A 402 31.01 1.82 -7.36
C GLU A 402 32.27 1.00 -7.64
N ASP A 403 32.45 -0.12 -6.92
CA ASP A 403 33.69 -0.90 -6.94
C ASP A 403 33.78 -1.86 -8.14
N GLU A 404 32.64 -2.40 -8.61
CA GLU A 404 32.64 -3.50 -9.60
C GLU A 404 31.81 -3.20 -10.85
N MET A 405 30.51 -2.91 -10.71
CA MET A 405 29.61 -2.90 -11.87
C MET A 405 29.74 -1.67 -12.76
N CYS A 406 29.78 -0.46 -12.19
CA CYS A 406 29.87 0.75 -12.99
C CYS A 406 31.19 0.82 -13.77
N PRO A 407 32.36 0.46 -13.19
CA PRO A 407 33.60 0.28 -13.94
C PRO A 407 33.49 -0.76 -15.07
N LEU A 408 32.88 -1.92 -14.80
CA LEU A 408 32.71 -2.98 -15.80
C LEU A 408 31.80 -2.57 -16.97
N LEU A 409 30.76 -1.79 -16.67
CA LEU A 409 29.78 -1.33 -17.65
C LEU A 409 30.19 -0.01 -18.33
N GLU A 410 31.28 0.62 -17.87
CA GLU A 410 31.75 1.94 -18.32
C GLU A 410 30.68 3.04 -18.17
N ILE A 411 29.96 3.04 -17.04
CA ILE A 411 28.91 4.03 -16.73
C ILE A 411 29.23 4.78 -15.43
N PRO A 412 28.68 6.00 -15.22
CA PRO A 412 28.78 6.66 -13.92
C PRO A 412 27.99 5.91 -12.84
N VAL A 413 28.45 6.04 -11.59
CA VAL A 413 27.72 5.51 -10.43
C VAL A 413 26.41 6.28 -10.26
N PRO A 414 25.25 5.60 -10.26
CA PRO A 414 23.96 6.26 -10.11
C PRO A 414 23.70 6.66 -8.66
N SER A 415 22.71 7.54 -8.46
CA SER A 415 22.13 7.73 -7.14
C SER A 415 21.28 6.52 -6.76
N VAL A 416 21.56 5.90 -5.62
CA VAL A 416 20.75 4.81 -5.06
C VAL A 416 19.95 5.34 -3.87
N ARG A 417 18.63 5.41 -4.05
CA ARG A 417 17.70 5.86 -3.00
C ARG A 417 16.60 4.82 -2.79
N TYR A 418 15.89 4.92 -1.68
CA TYR A 418 14.74 4.08 -1.43
C TYR A 418 13.56 4.87 -0.87
N GLU A 419 12.37 4.30 -1.01
CA GLU A 419 11.14 4.77 -0.37
C GLU A 419 10.47 3.62 0.36
N ILE A 420 9.85 3.91 1.50
CA ILE A 420 9.20 2.90 2.34
C ILE A 420 7.74 3.28 2.54
N LYS A 421 6.83 2.32 2.37
CA LYS A 421 5.42 2.46 2.75
C LYS A 421 4.86 1.12 3.25
N LEU A 422 3.93 1.16 4.19
CA LEU A 422 3.07 0.04 4.53
C LEU A 422 1.92 -0.01 3.51
N ALA A 423 1.85 -1.10 2.76
CA ALA A 423 0.83 -1.35 1.77
C ALA A 423 0.01 -2.59 2.12
N SER A 424 -1.28 -2.57 1.80
CA SER A 424 -2.05 -3.82 1.74
C SER A 424 -1.63 -4.64 0.52
N ILE A 425 -1.80 -5.96 0.58
CA ILE A 425 -1.53 -6.83 -0.56
C ILE A 425 -2.39 -6.48 -1.78
N ALA A 426 -3.59 -5.95 -1.57
CA ALA A 426 -4.44 -5.48 -2.65
C ALA A 426 -3.82 -4.27 -3.37
N GLN A 427 -3.29 -3.30 -2.62
CA GLN A 427 -2.58 -2.15 -3.18
C GLN A 427 -1.29 -2.59 -3.89
N ALA A 428 -0.46 -3.41 -3.24
CA ALA A 428 0.79 -3.90 -3.84
C ALA A 428 0.54 -4.67 -5.15
N ARG A 429 -0.49 -5.54 -5.20
CA ARG A 429 -0.86 -6.26 -6.43
C ARG A 429 -1.42 -5.33 -7.50
N ASP A 430 -2.20 -4.31 -7.13
CA ASP A 430 -2.73 -3.37 -8.12
C ASP A 430 -1.62 -2.51 -8.73
N ASP A 431 -0.66 -2.05 -7.91
CA ASP A 431 0.57 -1.35 -8.33
C ASP A 431 1.35 -2.23 -9.32
N VAL A 432 1.65 -3.49 -8.94
CA VAL A 432 2.38 -4.44 -9.81
C VAL A 432 1.61 -4.78 -11.09
N ARG A 433 0.29 -4.97 -11.00
CA ARG A 433 -0.56 -5.29 -12.17
C ARG A 433 -0.51 -4.17 -13.19
N LYS A 434 -0.61 -2.91 -12.74
CA LYS A 434 -0.58 -1.69 -13.56
C LYS A 434 0.81 -1.38 -14.12
N HIS A 435 1.88 -1.83 -13.46
CA HIS A 435 3.25 -1.60 -13.94
C HIS A 435 3.53 -2.31 -15.26
N TYR A 436 4.13 -1.62 -16.23
CA TYR A 436 4.74 -2.23 -17.41
C TYR A 436 6.16 -1.69 -17.53
N THR A 437 7.13 -2.58 -17.69
CA THR A 437 8.50 -2.13 -17.99
C THR A 437 8.53 -1.46 -19.37
N HIS A 438 9.21 -0.33 -19.46
CA HIS A 438 9.47 0.34 -20.72
C HIS A 438 10.57 -0.36 -21.53
N ARG A 439 11.33 -1.28 -20.89
CA ARG A 439 12.45 -2.00 -21.49
C ARG A 439 12.01 -2.97 -22.59
N LYS A 440 12.84 -3.08 -23.62
CA LYS A 440 12.70 -4.00 -24.75
C LYS A 440 13.94 -4.87 -24.88
N VAL A 441 13.78 -6.02 -25.54
CA VAL A 441 14.92 -6.87 -25.93
C VAL A 441 15.88 -6.02 -26.77
N ASN A 442 17.17 -6.15 -26.51
CA ASN A 442 18.28 -5.36 -27.04
C ASN A 442 18.43 -3.94 -26.47
N ASP A 443 17.66 -3.53 -25.46
CA ASP A 443 17.98 -2.33 -24.69
C ASP A 443 19.32 -2.53 -23.97
N VAL A 444 20.10 -1.45 -23.90
CA VAL A 444 21.50 -1.48 -23.44
C VAL A 444 21.67 -0.58 -22.21
N LEU A 445 22.51 -1.02 -21.27
CA LEU A 445 23.09 -0.20 -20.22
C LEU A 445 24.62 -0.39 -20.24
N GLY A 446 25.34 0.63 -20.70
CA GLY A 446 26.79 0.51 -20.91
C GLY A 446 27.11 -0.58 -21.92
N THR A 447 27.81 -1.63 -21.49
CA THR A 447 28.12 -2.81 -22.31
C THR A 447 27.12 -3.96 -22.16
N TYR A 448 26.18 -3.87 -21.21
CA TYR A 448 25.17 -4.90 -20.95
C TYR A 448 23.97 -4.77 -21.87
N THR A 449 23.53 -5.87 -22.47
CA THR A 449 22.33 -5.93 -23.33
C THR A 449 21.25 -6.83 -22.72
N LEU A 450 20.01 -6.37 -22.73
CA LEU A 450 18.85 -7.13 -22.26
C LEU A 450 18.43 -8.18 -23.31
N ASP A 451 18.58 -9.45 -22.98
CA ASP A 451 18.19 -10.56 -23.85
C ASP A 451 16.71 -10.96 -23.68
N GLU A 452 16.24 -11.82 -24.60
CA GLU A 452 14.87 -12.32 -24.61
C GLU A 452 14.56 -13.21 -23.40
N GLU A 453 15.55 -13.99 -22.93
CA GLU A 453 15.39 -14.91 -21.80
C GLU A 453 15.05 -14.15 -20.51
N ARG A 454 15.76 -13.05 -20.24
CA ARG A 454 15.49 -12.16 -19.10
C ARG A 454 14.13 -11.50 -19.18
N MET A 455 13.70 -11.09 -20.37
CA MET A 455 12.36 -10.53 -20.56
C MET A 455 11.25 -11.56 -20.31
N ILE A 456 11.46 -12.82 -20.75
CA ILE A 456 10.55 -13.93 -20.44
C ILE A 456 10.53 -14.19 -18.93
N ARG A 457 11.71 -14.24 -18.28
CA ARG A 457 11.83 -14.41 -16.83
C ARG A 457 11.10 -13.32 -16.07
N TRP A 458 11.30 -12.05 -16.42
CA TRP A 458 10.63 -10.92 -15.81
C TRP A 458 9.10 -11.05 -15.87
N ARG A 459 8.55 -11.44 -17.04
CA ARG A 459 7.10 -11.68 -17.20
C ARG A 459 6.61 -12.82 -16.30
N LYS A 460 7.37 -13.93 -16.22
CA LYS A 460 7.03 -15.07 -15.35
C LYS A 460 7.05 -14.68 -13.87
N GLU A 461 8.06 -13.91 -13.44
CA GLU A 461 8.17 -13.43 -12.06
C GLU A 461 7.04 -12.46 -11.70
N LYS A 462 6.65 -11.56 -12.62
CA LYS A 462 5.49 -10.69 -12.46
C LYS A 462 4.21 -11.49 -12.23
N LEU A 463 3.96 -12.51 -13.06
CA LEU A 463 2.79 -13.38 -12.91
C LEU A 463 2.84 -14.12 -11.57
N SER A 464 3.99 -14.70 -11.22
CA SER A 464 4.19 -15.41 -9.96
C SER A 464 3.88 -14.53 -8.75
N PHE A 465 4.36 -13.28 -8.73
CA PHE A 465 4.04 -12.33 -7.66
C PHE A 465 2.54 -12.05 -7.54
N LEU A 466 1.85 -11.85 -8.69
CA LEU A 466 0.42 -11.56 -8.72
C LEU A 466 -0.44 -12.76 -8.26
N THR A 467 -0.01 -13.99 -8.56
CA THR A 467 -0.74 -15.22 -8.21
C THR A 467 -0.29 -15.86 -6.89
N GLY A 468 0.88 -15.51 -6.38
CA GLY A 468 1.49 -16.10 -5.19
C GLY A 468 0.80 -15.69 -3.89
N SER A 469 0.94 -16.49 -2.84
CA SER A 469 0.38 -16.14 -1.53
C SER A 469 1.28 -15.14 -0.80
N LEU A 470 0.73 -14.01 -0.41
CA LEU A 470 1.43 -12.98 0.36
C LEU A 470 0.53 -12.54 1.53
N ALA A 471 1.14 -12.20 2.66
CA ALA A 471 0.40 -11.71 3.81
C ALA A 471 -0.31 -10.38 3.49
N ARG A 472 -1.37 -10.09 4.24
CA ARG A 472 -2.26 -8.96 3.92
C ARG A 472 -1.56 -7.60 3.97
N LEU A 473 -0.56 -7.43 4.83
CA LEU A 473 0.12 -6.15 5.05
C LEU A 473 1.61 -6.34 4.79
N GLN A 474 2.19 -5.45 3.99
CA GLN A 474 3.58 -5.52 3.56
C GLN A 474 4.24 -4.16 3.83
N TRP A 475 5.39 -4.15 4.48
CA TRP A 475 6.32 -3.04 4.32
C TRP A 475 6.95 -3.17 2.93
N GLN A 476 6.62 -2.26 2.05
CA GLN A 476 7.14 -2.14 0.71
C GLN A 476 8.34 -1.18 0.73
N ILE A 477 9.47 -1.65 0.23
CA ILE A 477 10.71 -0.89 0.05
C ILE A 477 10.95 -0.79 -1.45
N ASP A 478 10.79 0.41 -2.00
CA ASP A 478 11.04 0.70 -3.41
C ASP A 478 12.47 1.19 -3.56
N VAL A 479 13.33 0.48 -4.29
CA VAL A 479 14.73 0.83 -4.51
C VAL A 479 14.89 1.42 -5.91
N TYR A 480 15.56 2.57 -6.00
CA TYR A 480 15.65 3.37 -7.22
C TYR A 480 17.09 3.45 -7.74
N TRP A 481 17.22 3.39 -9.06
CA TRP A 481 18.38 3.81 -9.84
C TRP A 481 18.09 5.22 -10.36
N ASP A 482 18.77 6.23 -9.82
CA ASP A 482 18.47 7.64 -10.01
C ASP A 482 16.99 7.96 -9.69
N SER A 483 16.20 8.24 -10.73
CA SER A 483 14.77 8.54 -10.62
C SER A 483 13.86 7.34 -10.90
N GLU A 484 14.40 6.24 -11.43
CA GLU A 484 13.61 5.08 -11.87
C GLU A 484 13.64 3.96 -10.84
N CYS A 485 12.47 3.40 -10.51
CA CYS A 485 12.40 2.26 -9.59
C CYS A 485 12.99 1.03 -10.28
N ALA A 486 14.01 0.43 -9.66
CA ALA A 486 14.67 -0.76 -10.14
C ALA A 486 13.94 -2.02 -9.67
N PHE A 487 13.71 -2.14 -8.35
CA PHE A 487 12.99 -3.27 -7.77
C PHE A 487 12.33 -2.89 -6.45
N GLN A 488 11.40 -3.73 -6.00
CA GLN A 488 10.66 -3.58 -4.76
C GLN A 488 10.89 -4.80 -3.87
N VAL A 489 11.09 -4.57 -2.59
CA VAL A 489 11.17 -5.63 -1.56
C VAL A 489 9.93 -5.53 -0.68
N PHE A 490 9.27 -6.66 -0.47
CA PHE A 490 8.10 -6.76 0.39
C PHE A 490 8.47 -7.53 1.66
N LEU A 491 8.25 -6.90 2.81
CA LEU A 491 8.38 -7.52 4.12
C LEU A 491 7.00 -7.74 4.72
N ASP A 492 6.69 -8.97 5.12
CA ASP A 492 5.45 -9.32 5.81
C ASP A 492 5.36 -8.58 7.14
N ALA A 493 4.61 -7.49 7.15
CA ALA A 493 4.45 -6.65 8.33
C ALA A 493 3.69 -7.36 9.46
N THR A 494 3.11 -8.54 9.19
CA THR A 494 2.37 -9.36 10.15
C THR A 494 3.21 -10.45 10.81
N ASP A 495 4.45 -10.64 10.34
CA ASP A 495 5.40 -11.59 10.90
C ASP A 495 6.02 -11.04 12.21
N ILE A 496 7.03 -11.72 12.75
CA ILE A 496 7.76 -11.34 13.95
C ILE A 496 9.19 -10.90 13.61
N PRO A 497 9.86 -10.09 14.46
CA PRO A 497 11.26 -9.70 14.26
C PRO A 497 12.25 -10.85 14.01
N LEU A 498 11.96 -12.04 14.49
CA LEU A 498 12.78 -13.25 14.33
C LEU A 498 12.38 -14.11 13.12
N GLY A 499 11.37 -13.67 12.37
CA GLY A 499 10.81 -14.37 11.23
C GLY A 499 11.62 -14.20 9.95
N ASN A 500 11.23 -14.93 8.91
CA ASN A 500 11.75 -14.72 7.57
C ASN A 500 10.83 -13.73 6.83
N ALA A 501 10.86 -12.47 7.27
CA ALA A 501 9.84 -11.50 6.89
C ALA A 501 9.83 -11.14 5.41
N VAL A 502 10.88 -11.41 4.63
CA VAL A 502 10.89 -11.10 3.18
C VAL A 502 9.91 -12.03 2.46
N SER A 503 8.78 -11.48 2.05
CA SER A 503 7.68 -12.20 1.41
C SER A 503 7.79 -12.24 -0.11
N GLY A 504 8.50 -11.28 -0.70
CA GLY A 504 8.73 -11.23 -2.13
C GLY A 504 9.64 -10.10 -2.58
N ILE A 505 10.21 -10.25 -3.77
CA ILE A 505 10.95 -9.20 -4.48
C ILE A 505 10.33 -9.09 -5.88
N TYR A 506 9.91 -7.89 -6.25
CA TYR A 506 9.36 -7.60 -7.57
C TYR A 506 10.33 -6.73 -8.37
N ILE A 507 10.55 -7.11 -9.63
CA ILE A 507 11.46 -6.38 -10.52
C ILE A 507 10.67 -5.36 -11.32
N HIS A 508 11.06 -4.09 -11.20
CA HIS A 508 10.39 -2.98 -11.87
C HIS A 508 11.12 -2.63 -13.17
N ASP A 509 12.44 -2.51 -13.13
CA ASP A 509 13.33 -2.41 -14.28
C ASP A 509 14.28 -3.63 -14.33
N PRO A 510 14.18 -4.51 -15.35
CA PRO A 510 14.99 -5.72 -15.42
C PRO A 510 16.49 -5.47 -15.58
N ILE A 511 16.92 -4.35 -16.19
CA ILE A 511 18.34 -4.05 -16.37
C ILE A 511 18.93 -3.52 -15.07
N TYR A 512 18.30 -2.50 -14.47
CA TYR A 512 18.80 -1.91 -13.24
C TYR A 512 18.75 -2.88 -12.07
N ALA A 513 17.68 -3.67 -11.96
CA ALA A 513 17.59 -4.65 -10.90
C ALA A 513 18.63 -5.77 -11.05
N ASP A 514 18.92 -6.24 -12.28
CA ASP A 514 19.97 -7.24 -12.49
C ASP A 514 21.34 -6.70 -12.06
N ALA A 515 21.66 -5.46 -12.44
CA ALA A 515 22.90 -4.79 -12.06
C ALA A 515 23.02 -4.65 -10.52
N MET A 516 21.95 -4.19 -9.86
CA MET A 516 21.95 -4.02 -8.39
C MET A 516 21.94 -5.36 -7.65
N LEU A 517 21.15 -6.34 -8.09
CA LEU A 517 20.99 -7.63 -7.39
C LEU A 517 22.14 -8.61 -7.66
N ALA A 518 23.00 -8.34 -8.64
CA ALA A 518 24.20 -9.14 -8.90
C ALA A 518 25.19 -9.07 -7.71
N GLY A 519 25.27 -7.96 -6.98
CA GLY A 519 26.19 -7.79 -5.85
C GLY A 519 25.95 -8.74 -4.67
N PHE A 520 24.78 -9.39 -4.63
CA PHE A 520 24.43 -10.35 -3.61
C PHE A 520 24.75 -11.81 -4.00
N LYS A 521 25.38 -12.07 -5.15
CA LYS A 521 25.82 -13.44 -5.53
C LYS A 521 26.87 -13.93 -4.53
N GLY A 522 26.65 -15.07 -3.88
CA GLY A 522 27.62 -15.70 -2.99
C GLY A 522 27.86 -14.98 -1.65
N GLN A 523 27.17 -13.86 -1.40
CA GLN A 523 27.27 -13.10 -0.15
C GLN A 523 26.17 -13.54 0.82
N GLU A 524 26.37 -14.72 1.43
CA GLU A 524 25.48 -15.22 2.46
C GLU A 524 25.80 -14.56 3.80
N SER A 525 24.91 -13.69 4.27
CA SER A 525 25.01 -13.14 5.61
C SER A 525 24.68 -14.23 6.65
N GLN A 526 25.41 -14.23 7.76
CA GLN A 526 25.03 -15.02 8.94
C GLN A 526 23.63 -14.60 9.43
N ILE A 527 22.96 -15.49 10.17
CA ILE A 527 21.66 -15.21 10.76
C ILE A 527 21.80 -13.93 11.62
N ALA A 528 20.92 -12.96 11.39
CA ALA A 528 20.86 -11.73 12.18
C ALA A 528 20.76 -12.06 13.67
N GLY A 529 21.43 -11.28 14.52
CA GLY A 529 21.30 -11.38 15.96
C GLY A 529 19.88 -11.04 16.42
N LEU A 530 19.52 -11.41 17.65
CA LEU A 530 18.21 -11.10 18.23
C LEU A 530 17.91 -9.60 18.30
N ASP A 531 18.94 -8.76 18.37
CA ASP A 531 18.84 -7.29 18.51
C ASP A 531 18.95 -6.53 17.18
N ASP A 532 19.13 -7.25 16.07
CA ASP A 532 19.30 -6.65 14.76
C ASP A 532 17.97 -6.12 14.21
N GLN A 533 17.85 -4.80 14.08
CA GLN A 533 16.64 -4.13 13.59
C GLN A 533 16.53 -4.14 12.06
N HIS A 534 16.67 -5.30 11.43
CA HIS A 534 16.58 -5.48 9.97
C HIS A 534 16.37 -6.94 9.55
N PHE A 535 15.98 -7.14 8.29
CA PHE A 535 15.80 -8.44 7.64
C PHE A 535 16.76 -8.67 6.47
N PHE A 536 17.92 -8.02 6.50
CA PHE A 536 18.91 -8.13 5.41
C PHE A 536 19.35 -9.58 5.11
N PRO A 537 19.63 -10.46 6.10
CA PRO A 537 19.92 -11.86 5.81
C PRO A 537 18.75 -12.64 5.20
N ALA A 538 17.50 -12.27 5.52
CA ALA A 538 16.32 -12.84 4.87
C ALA A 538 16.24 -12.40 3.41
N PHE A 539 16.60 -11.14 3.13
CA PHE A 539 16.64 -10.60 1.78
C PHE A 539 17.68 -11.31 0.90
N THR A 540 18.92 -11.48 1.38
CA THR A 540 19.97 -12.18 0.61
C THR A 540 19.58 -13.63 0.31
N ARG A 541 18.95 -14.33 1.26
CA ARG A 541 18.36 -15.66 1.02
C ARG A 541 17.25 -15.64 -0.03
N ALA A 542 16.36 -14.65 0.01
CA ALA A 542 15.29 -14.52 -0.98
C ALA A 542 15.85 -14.26 -2.40
N VAL A 543 16.90 -13.45 -2.53
CA VAL A 543 17.61 -13.23 -3.81
C VAL A 543 18.24 -14.52 -4.33
N LYS A 544 18.80 -15.37 -3.45
CA LYS A 544 19.33 -16.68 -3.83
C LYS A 544 18.22 -17.65 -4.27
N GLN A 545 17.15 -17.78 -3.49
CA GLN A 545 16.03 -18.67 -3.82
C GLN A 545 15.39 -18.31 -5.16
N ARG A 546 15.27 -17.01 -5.51
CA ARG A 546 14.85 -16.56 -6.84
C ARG A 546 15.68 -17.12 -8.00
N ARG A 547 16.90 -17.62 -7.75
CA ARG A 547 17.78 -18.20 -8.77
C ARG A 547 17.71 -19.72 -8.82
N ASP A 548 17.55 -20.39 -7.67
CA ASP A 548 17.75 -21.83 -7.53
C ASP A 548 16.55 -22.59 -6.91
N ASP A 549 15.31 -22.21 -7.22
CA ASP A 549 14.13 -22.92 -6.72
C ASP A 549 13.61 -24.01 -7.71
N TYR A 550 13.20 -25.16 -7.16
CA TYR A 550 12.73 -26.32 -7.93
C TYR A 550 11.50 -26.00 -8.79
N GLU A 551 10.62 -25.10 -8.31
CA GLU A 551 9.40 -24.75 -9.03
C GLU A 551 9.71 -23.87 -10.27
N SER A 552 10.65 -22.95 -10.15
CA SER A 552 11.21 -22.12 -11.21
C SER A 552 11.94 -22.97 -12.23
N HIS A 553 12.69 -23.99 -11.79
CA HIS A 553 13.24 -25.00 -12.70
C HIS A 553 12.13 -25.73 -13.46
N LEU A 554 11.07 -26.22 -12.80
CA LEU A 554 9.96 -26.86 -13.50
C LEU A 554 9.21 -25.89 -14.43
N ASN A 555 9.07 -24.61 -14.06
CA ASN A 555 8.44 -23.57 -14.86
C ASN A 555 9.27 -23.20 -16.11
N SER A 556 10.60 -23.29 -16.03
CA SER A 556 11.49 -23.09 -17.18
C SER A 556 11.55 -24.32 -18.07
N MET A 557 11.51 -25.53 -17.49
CA MET A 557 11.63 -26.77 -18.25
C MET A 557 10.32 -27.20 -18.92
N TYR A 558 9.18 -27.03 -18.24
CA TYR A 558 7.89 -27.62 -18.66
C TYR A 558 6.73 -26.62 -18.69
N GLY A 559 6.98 -25.34 -18.37
CA GLY A 559 5.95 -24.32 -18.28
C GLY A 559 5.28 -24.20 -16.90
N THR A 560 4.50 -23.14 -16.72
CA THR A 560 3.81 -22.84 -15.46
C THR A 560 2.71 -23.86 -15.18
N LEU A 561 2.38 -24.07 -13.91
CA LEU A 561 1.30 -24.96 -13.54
C LEU A 561 -0.06 -24.36 -13.97
N ARG A 562 -0.80 -25.05 -14.84
CA ARG A 562 -2.08 -24.58 -15.41
C ARG A 562 -3.22 -25.53 -15.09
N ALA A 563 -4.35 -24.97 -14.68
CA ALA A 563 -5.61 -25.71 -14.63
C ALA A 563 -6.05 -26.07 -16.06
N PRO A 564 -6.76 -27.20 -16.28
CA PRO A 564 -7.26 -27.53 -17.61
C PRO A 564 -8.27 -26.48 -18.09
N ASN A 565 -8.11 -26.00 -19.33
CA ASN A 565 -8.98 -24.96 -19.91
C ASN A 565 -10.48 -25.34 -19.91
N HIS A 566 -10.80 -26.62 -19.98
CA HIS A 566 -12.15 -27.16 -19.87
C HIS A 566 -12.08 -28.64 -19.47
N ILE A 567 -13.19 -29.21 -18.98
CA ILE A 567 -13.31 -30.61 -18.53
C ILE A 567 -14.64 -31.17 -19.06
N LYS A 568 -14.66 -32.42 -19.55
CA LYS A 568 -15.88 -33.13 -19.97
C LYS A 568 -16.50 -33.93 -18.81
N GLU A 569 -17.80 -34.17 -18.87
CA GLU A 569 -18.58 -34.80 -17.78
C GLU A 569 -18.08 -36.21 -17.38
N ASN A 570 -17.57 -36.95 -18.35
CA ASN A 570 -17.05 -38.31 -18.24
C ASN A 570 -15.57 -38.39 -17.79
N GLU A 571 -14.81 -37.30 -17.85
CA GLU A 571 -13.36 -37.30 -17.56
C GLU A 571 -13.07 -37.33 -16.05
N VAL A 572 -13.94 -36.76 -15.22
CA VAL A 572 -13.69 -36.61 -13.78
C VAL A 572 -14.87 -37.13 -12.99
N SER A 573 -14.60 -38.05 -12.07
CA SER A 573 -15.62 -38.59 -11.14
C SER A 573 -16.14 -37.51 -10.19
N ARG A 574 -17.30 -37.76 -9.56
CA ARG A 574 -17.87 -36.90 -8.50
C ARG A 574 -16.90 -36.60 -7.34
N ASN A 575 -15.87 -37.42 -7.18
CA ASN A 575 -14.88 -37.33 -6.10
C ASN A 575 -13.62 -36.56 -6.55
N GLY A 576 -13.63 -35.94 -7.74
CA GLY A 576 -12.51 -35.16 -8.30
C GLY A 576 -11.36 -36.00 -8.88
N LYS A 577 -11.50 -37.33 -8.93
CA LYS A 577 -10.49 -38.24 -9.52
C LYS A 577 -10.74 -38.44 -11.01
N GLY A 578 -9.66 -38.52 -11.78
CA GLY A 578 -9.70 -38.89 -13.19
C GLY A 578 -10.28 -40.30 -13.39
N THR A 579 -11.05 -40.49 -14.45
CA THR A 579 -11.81 -41.73 -14.72
C THR A 579 -11.05 -42.74 -15.59
N ASN A 580 -9.92 -42.35 -16.20
CA ASN A 580 -9.16 -43.24 -17.08
C ASN A 580 -8.39 -44.28 -16.27
N LYS A 581 -8.85 -45.53 -16.33
CA LYS A 581 -8.29 -46.66 -15.58
C LYS A 581 -6.90 -47.09 -16.06
N THR A 582 -6.50 -46.68 -17.27
CA THR A 582 -5.19 -47.00 -17.84
C THR A 582 -4.10 -46.06 -17.32
N ALA A 583 -4.45 -44.94 -16.69
CA ALA A 583 -3.52 -43.91 -16.25
C ALA A 583 -2.44 -44.44 -15.29
N LYS A 584 -1.18 -44.14 -15.60
CA LYS A 584 0.00 -44.43 -14.78
C LYS A 584 0.81 -43.16 -14.51
N LYS A 585 1.50 -43.13 -13.37
CA LYS A 585 2.34 -42.01 -12.92
C LYS A 585 3.78 -42.48 -12.74
N PHE A 586 4.74 -41.70 -13.22
CA PHE A 586 6.16 -42.01 -13.19
C PHE A 586 6.95 -40.84 -12.61
N TRP A 587 7.71 -41.14 -11.57
CA TRP A 587 8.66 -40.22 -10.94
C TRP A 587 10.11 -40.60 -11.27
N ASP A 588 10.38 -41.90 -11.35
CA ASP A 588 11.72 -42.46 -11.50
C ASP A 588 11.86 -43.30 -12.79
N PRO A 589 13.09 -43.52 -13.30
CA PRO A 589 13.35 -44.39 -14.45
C PRO A 589 12.80 -45.81 -14.29
N GLN A 590 12.23 -46.34 -15.37
CA GLN A 590 11.61 -47.66 -15.45
C GLN A 590 12.54 -48.65 -16.15
N GLN A 591 12.64 -49.88 -15.63
CA GLN A 591 13.41 -50.98 -16.24
C GLN A 591 12.54 -51.83 -17.19
N ILE A 592 11.56 -51.20 -17.83
CA ILE A 592 10.63 -51.84 -18.77
C ILE A 592 10.37 -50.88 -19.93
N ARG A 593 9.90 -51.41 -21.07
CA ARG A 593 9.45 -50.58 -22.18
C ARG A 593 8.06 -50.02 -21.93
N LEU A 594 7.71 -48.91 -22.57
CA LEU A 594 6.42 -48.25 -22.46
C LEU A 594 5.26 -49.18 -22.84
N VAL A 595 5.44 -50.03 -23.86
CA VAL A 595 4.44 -51.05 -24.27
C VAL A 595 4.13 -52.05 -23.15
N ASP A 596 5.10 -52.33 -22.28
CA ASP A 596 5.01 -53.36 -21.25
C ASP A 596 4.40 -52.82 -19.93
N VAL A 597 4.13 -51.51 -19.85
CA VAL A 597 3.57 -50.83 -18.67
C VAL A 597 2.12 -51.21 -18.39
N HIS A 598 1.31 -51.38 -19.44
CA HIS A 598 -0.13 -51.67 -19.33
C HIS A 598 -0.64 -52.35 -20.60
N GLU A 599 -1.59 -53.27 -20.47
CA GLU A 599 -2.16 -54.01 -21.63
C GLU A 599 -2.73 -53.07 -22.70
N ALA A 600 -3.35 -51.97 -22.28
CA ALA A 600 -3.85 -50.92 -23.18
C ALA A 600 -2.74 -50.28 -24.03
N TYR A 601 -1.53 -50.08 -23.47
CA TYR A 601 -0.45 -49.40 -24.18
C TYR A 601 0.13 -50.31 -25.26
N LYS A 602 0.20 -51.60 -24.95
CA LYS A 602 0.50 -52.64 -25.93
C LYS A 602 -0.54 -52.67 -27.06
N LYS A 603 -1.84 -52.62 -26.74
CA LYS A 603 -2.90 -52.57 -27.76
C LYS A 603 -2.78 -51.36 -28.67
N VAL A 604 -2.47 -50.19 -28.12
CA VAL A 604 -2.21 -48.98 -28.90
C VAL A 604 -1.03 -49.19 -29.87
N ALA A 605 0.09 -49.71 -29.38
CA ALA A 605 1.26 -50.02 -30.22
C ALA A 605 0.95 -51.06 -31.32
N ASP A 606 0.30 -52.17 -30.95
CA ASP A 606 -0.07 -53.25 -31.86
C ASP A 606 -1.08 -52.78 -32.93
N SER A 607 -1.99 -51.86 -32.59
CA SER A 607 -2.99 -51.35 -33.52
C SER A 607 -2.36 -50.61 -34.71
N VAL A 608 -1.32 -49.82 -34.46
CA VAL A 608 -0.60 -49.08 -35.52
C VAL A 608 0.37 -49.98 -36.27
N ALA A 609 0.93 -51.00 -35.61
CA ALA A 609 1.73 -52.02 -36.28
C ALA A 609 0.91 -52.85 -37.29
N ASN A 610 -0.36 -53.12 -36.98
CA ASN A 610 -1.27 -53.87 -37.85
C ASN A 610 -1.96 -53.00 -38.91
N ASP A 611 -2.30 -51.76 -38.57
CA ASP A 611 -2.90 -50.79 -39.48
C ASP A 611 -2.20 -49.42 -39.32
N PRO A 612 -1.30 -49.05 -40.25
CA PRO A 612 -0.61 -47.76 -40.23
C PRO A 612 -1.54 -46.53 -40.26
N SER A 613 -2.82 -46.69 -40.61
CA SER A 613 -3.83 -45.62 -40.59
C SER A 613 -4.58 -45.49 -39.25
N SER A 614 -4.30 -46.36 -38.27
CA SER A 614 -4.90 -46.30 -36.93
C SER A 614 -4.60 -44.97 -36.23
N GLU A 615 -5.63 -44.32 -35.71
CA GLU A 615 -5.53 -43.08 -34.92
C GLU A 615 -5.27 -43.32 -33.41
N SER A 616 -5.06 -44.59 -33.03
CA SER A 616 -4.84 -44.99 -31.64
C SER A 616 -3.54 -44.37 -31.10
N LYS A 617 -3.62 -43.77 -29.92
CA LYS A 617 -2.50 -43.04 -29.32
C LYS A 617 -2.58 -43.06 -27.80
N LEU A 618 -1.46 -42.74 -27.17
CA LEU A 618 -1.40 -42.43 -25.75
C LEU A 618 -1.46 -40.92 -25.56
N ILE A 619 -1.90 -40.50 -24.39
CA ILE A 619 -1.84 -39.11 -23.91
C ILE A 619 -0.86 -39.03 -22.75
N TRP A 620 -0.15 -37.90 -22.66
CA TRP A 620 0.82 -37.64 -21.58
C TRP A 620 0.64 -36.24 -21.00
N ALA A 621 1.07 -36.06 -19.74
CA ALA A 621 1.11 -34.76 -19.08
C ALA A 621 2.22 -34.71 -18.01
N ILE A 622 2.87 -33.56 -17.87
CA ILE A 622 3.79 -33.29 -16.74
C ILE A 622 3.02 -32.56 -15.64
N GLY A 623 2.99 -33.18 -14.46
CA GLY A 623 2.26 -32.66 -13.30
C GLY A 623 2.99 -31.59 -12.50
N LYS A 624 2.35 -31.16 -11.40
CA LYS A 624 2.87 -30.15 -10.46
C LYS A 624 4.32 -30.39 -10.05
N ASP A 625 4.63 -31.58 -9.58
CA ASP A 625 5.94 -31.94 -9.04
C ASP A 625 6.85 -32.57 -10.11
N GLY A 626 6.59 -32.28 -11.39
CA GLY A 626 7.33 -32.86 -12.51
C GLY A 626 7.03 -34.34 -12.74
N VAL A 627 6.02 -34.94 -12.11
CA VAL A 627 5.60 -36.33 -12.40
C VAL A 627 5.12 -36.47 -13.85
N LEU A 628 5.49 -37.56 -14.53
CA LEU A 628 4.94 -37.90 -15.84
C LEU A 628 3.68 -38.74 -15.67
N PHE A 629 2.57 -38.28 -16.22
CA PHE A 629 1.37 -39.08 -16.40
C PHE A 629 1.32 -39.61 -17.83
N VAL A 630 0.93 -40.88 -17.99
CA VAL A 630 0.63 -41.50 -19.30
C VAL A 630 -0.68 -42.27 -19.19
N ALA A 631 -1.50 -42.29 -20.24
CA ALA A 631 -2.71 -43.10 -20.36
C ALA A 631 -3.04 -43.37 -21.84
N GLU A 632 -3.94 -44.31 -22.11
CA GLU A 632 -4.58 -44.46 -23.43
C GLU A 632 -5.51 -43.28 -23.72
N ASP A 633 -5.50 -42.77 -24.95
CA ASP A 633 -6.51 -41.83 -25.45
C ASP A 633 -7.78 -42.61 -25.84
N ILE A 634 -8.82 -42.55 -25.01
CA ILE A 634 -10.03 -43.37 -25.20
C ILE A 634 -11.05 -42.58 -26.04
N PRO A 635 -11.40 -43.03 -27.26
CA PRO A 635 -12.33 -42.32 -28.14
C PRO A 635 -13.80 -42.52 -27.71
N LYS A 636 -14.73 -42.01 -28.52
CA LYS A 636 -16.18 -42.18 -28.30
C LYS A 636 -16.57 -43.67 -28.24
N PRO A 637 -17.59 -44.05 -27.44
CA PRO A 637 -18.53 -43.18 -26.73
C PRO A 637 -18.03 -42.65 -25.38
N ASP A 638 -16.99 -43.25 -24.79
CA ASP A 638 -16.52 -42.89 -23.45
C ASP A 638 -15.64 -41.63 -23.43
N GLU A 639 -14.96 -41.29 -24.53
CA GLU A 639 -14.28 -40.01 -24.81
C GLU A 639 -13.49 -39.41 -23.63
N LEU A 640 -12.37 -40.05 -23.24
CA LEU A 640 -11.56 -39.70 -22.07
C LEU A 640 -10.20 -39.09 -22.47
N GLY A 641 -10.07 -37.77 -22.39
CA GLY A 641 -8.84 -37.03 -22.73
C GLY A 641 -7.94 -36.71 -21.53
N HIS A 642 -7.02 -35.74 -21.66
CA HIS A 642 -6.02 -35.41 -20.62
C HIS A 642 -6.56 -35.25 -19.17
N PRO A 643 -7.69 -34.55 -18.92
CA PRO A 643 -8.24 -34.42 -17.57
C PRO A 643 -8.67 -35.75 -16.93
N SER A 644 -8.92 -36.79 -17.74
CA SER A 644 -9.27 -38.13 -17.23
C SER A 644 -8.10 -38.88 -16.58
N MET A 645 -6.89 -38.45 -16.87
CA MET A 645 -5.65 -39.04 -16.34
C MET A 645 -5.12 -38.24 -15.13
N THR A 646 -5.21 -36.92 -15.19
CA THR A 646 -4.76 -36.01 -14.12
C THR A 646 -5.84 -35.77 -13.06
N GLY A 647 -7.12 -35.92 -13.41
CA GLY A 647 -8.27 -35.50 -12.59
C GLY A 647 -8.47 -33.98 -12.64
N MET A 648 -8.98 -33.38 -11.57
CA MET A 648 -9.03 -31.91 -11.43
C MET A 648 -7.64 -31.28 -11.16
N GLN A 649 -6.55 -32.02 -11.34
CA GLN A 649 -5.21 -31.52 -11.07
C GLN A 649 -4.69 -30.67 -12.23
N ALA A 650 -3.96 -29.61 -11.87
CA ALA A 650 -3.23 -28.79 -12.82
C ALA A 650 -2.01 -29.54 -13.38
N ALA A 651 -1.65 -29.25 -14.62
CA ALA A 651 -0.47 -29.78 -15.31
C ALA A 651 0.30 -28.64 -15.99
N ARG A 652 1.58 -28.88 -16.28
CA ARG A 652 2.51 -27.88 -16.82
C ARG A 652 2.46 -27.85 -18.34
N ILE A 653 2.59 -29.03 -18.95
CA ILE A 653 2.46 -29.27 -20.38
C ILE A 653 1.92 -30.68 -20.61
N ALA A 654 1.20 -30.89 -21.71
CA ALA A 654 0.63 -32.18 -22.09
C ALA A 654 0.61 -32.37 -23.61
N GLY A 655 0.40 -33.60 -24.06
CA GLY A 655 0.26 -33.90 -25.48
C GLY A 655 -0.01 -35.37 -25.75
N GLU A 656 0.37 -35.84 -26.92
CA GLU A 656 0.14 -37.21 -27.37
C GLU A 656 1.46 -37.95 -27.58
N ILE A 657 1.44 -39.27 -27.39
CA ILE A 657 2.51 -40.19 -27.78
C ILE A 657 1.91 -41.17 -28.79
N ARG A 658 2.43 -41.17 -30.02
CA ARG A 658 1.97 -42.01 -31.13
C ARG A 658 3.02 -43.07 -31.43
N PRO A 659 2.65 -44.36 -31.51
CA PRO A 659 3.60 -45.39 -31.92
C PRO A 659 3.95 -45.21 -33.41
N LYS A 660 5.22 -45.37 -33.74
CA LYS A 660 5.76 -45.40 -35.11
C LYS A 660 6.63 -46.64 -35.28
N ALA A 661 7.05 -46.93 -36.51
CA ALA A 661 7.93 -48.05 -36.78
C ALA A 661 9.29 -47.86 -36.08
N GLY A 662 9.49 -48.54 -34.94
CA GLY A 662 10.75 -48.56 -34.19
C GLY A 662 10.95 -47.41 -33.19
N TYR A 663 9.98 -46.51 -33.00
CA TYR A 663 10.06 -45.42 -32.02
C TYR A 663 8.67 -44.87 -31.66
N TRP A 664 8.62 -44.00 -30.65
CA TRP A 664 7.44 -43.26 -30.24
C TRP A 664 7.56 -41.79 -30.62
N GLU A 665 6.59 -41.28 -31.36
CA GLU A 665 6.49 -39.87 -31.72
C GLU A 665 5.73 -39.11 -30.63
N VAL A 666 6.31 -38.04 -30.08
CA VAL A 666 5.74 -37.25 -28.98
C VAL A 666 5.46 -35.83 -29.45
N ASN A 667 4.27 -35.31 -29.17
CA ASN A 667 3.89 -33.94 -29.51
C ASN A 667 3.31 -33.21 -28.29
N PHE A 668 3.03 -31.91 -28.42
CA PHE A 668 2.40 -31.06 -27.39
C PHE A 668 0.89 -30.84 -27.62
N PHE A 669 0.21 -31.72 -28.38
CA PHE A 669 -1.19 -31.54 -28.75
C PHE A 669 -2.14 -31.80 -27.59
N SER A 670 -2.39 -30.74 -26.82
CA SER A 670 -3.42 -30.70 -25.80
C SER A 670 -4.08 -29.32 -25.76
N GLY A 671 -5.34 -29.23 -26.18
CA GLY A 671 -6.15 -28.02 -25.98
C GLY A 671 -6.46 -27.71 -24.52
N ARG A 672 -6.07 -28.59 -23.58
CA ARG A 672 -6.35 -28.48 -22.16
C ARG A 672 -5.23 -27.79 -21.39
N TYR A 673 -3.98 -28.11 -21.75
CA TYR A 673 -2.81 -27.66 -20.99
C TYR A 673 -1.73 -26.98 -21.85
N SER A 674 -1.75 -27.15 -23.18
CA SER A 674 -0.63 -26.75 -24.05
C SER A 674 -1.01 -25.78 -25.17
N GLY A 675 -2.31 -25.60 -25.45
CA GLY A 675 -2.79 -24.88 -26.63
C GLY A 675 -2.39 -23.39 -26.65
N ASP A 676 -2.25 -22.78 -25.48
CA ASP A 676 -2.09 -21.33 -25.26
C ASP A 676 -0.65 -20.88 -24.99
N TYR A 677 0.34 -21.78 -25.05
CA TYR A 677 1.77 -21.40 -25.06
C TYR A 677 2.18 -20.77 -26.40
N ALA A 678 3.19 -19.89 -26.38
CA ALA A 678 3.82 -19.40 -27.61
C ALA A 678 4.57 -20.53 -28.33
N ASP A 679 4.78 -20.44 -29.64
CA ASP A 679 5.36 -21.53 -30.43
C ASP A 679 6.80 -21.89 -30.02
N ILE A 680 7.59 -20.89 -29.62
CA ILE A 680 8.94 -21.08 -29.05
C ILE A 680 8.86 -21.86 -27.73
N GLU A 681 7.94 -21.48 -26.84
CA GLU A 681 7.74 -22.17 -25.55
C GLU A 681 7.26 -23.61 -25.75
N LYS A 682 6.31 -23.84 -26.67
CA LYS A 682 5.81 -25.18 -27.03
C LYS A 682 6.96 -26.08 -27.49
N THR A 683 7.82 -25.56 -28.35
CA THR A 683 8.99 -26.28 -28.88
C THR A 683 9.95 -26.62 -27.75
N GLN A 684 10.36 -25.63 -26.95
CA GLN A 684 11.28 -25.82 -25.83
C GLN A 684 10.76 -26.83 -24.80
N PHE A 685 9.52 -26.66 -24.34
CA PHE A 685 8.93 -27.53 -23.33
C PHE A 685 8.68 -28.95 -23.85
N LEU A 686 8.34 -29.11 -25.13
CA LEU A 686 8.25 -30.44 -25.75
C LEU A 686 9.61 -31.13 -25.80
N THR A 687 10.66 -30.43 -26.24
CA THR A 687 12.04 -30.96 -26.24
C THR A 687 12.41 -31.51 -24.86
N ASN A 688 12.19 -30.70 -23.83
CA ASN A 688 12.46 -31.07 -22.45
C ASN A 688 11.60 -32.24 -21.96
N ALA A 689 10.32 -32.26 -22.31
CA ALA A 689 9.41 -33.34 -21.97
C ALA A 689 9.83 -34.66 -22.63
N VAL A 690 10.29 -34.64 -23.89
CA VAL A 690 10.81 -35.83 -24.59
C VAL A 690 12.07 -36.36 -23.92
N TYR A 691 13.03 -35.50 -23.57
CA TYR A 691 14.21 -35.93 -22.81
C TYR A 691 13.81 -36.57 -21.48
N LYS A 692 12.83 -36.00 -20.79
CA LYS A 692 12.31 -36.57 -19.55
C LYS A 692 11.66 -37.93 -19.77
N ILE A 693 10.76 -38.07 -20.76
CA ILE A 693 10.10 -39.34 -21.09
C ILE A 693 11.16 -40.40 -21.45
N GLN A 694 12.15 -40.04 -22.28
CA GLN A 694 13.27 -40.90 -22.66
C GLN A 694 14.11 -41.33 -21.44
N SER A 695 14.33 -40.43 -20.48
CA SER A 695 15.04 -40.77 -19.23
C SER A 695 14.22 -41.71 -18.33
N LEU A 696 12.88 -41.62 -18.40
CA LEU A 696 11.97 -42.50 -17.66
C LEU A 696 11.81 -43.87 -18.31
N PHE A 697 11.97 -43.99 -19.63
CA PHE A 697 11.86 -45.23 -20.39
C PHE A 697 13.09 -45.41 -21.30
N PRO A 698 14.26 -45.76 -20.73
CA PRO A 698 15.53 -45.80 -21.46
C PRO A 698 15.61 -46.88 -22.55
N TYR A 699 14.69 -47.86 -22.55
CA TYR A 699 14.64 -48.94 -23.54
C TYR A 699 13.79 -48.64 -24.78
N ASP A 700 13.04 -47.54 -24.76
CA ASP A 700 12.29 -47.05 -25.92
C ASP A 700 13.03 -45.89 -26.57
N LYS A 701 12.75 -45.62 -27.85
CA LYS A 701 13.22 -44.42 -28.54
C LYS A 701 12.07 -43.43 -28.66
N PHE A 702 12.27 -42.18 -28.25
CA PHE A 702 11.29 -41.11 -28.40
C PHE A 702 11.80 -40.01 -29.34
N GLU A 703 10.93 -39.52 -30.23
CA GLU A 703 11.22 -38.41 -31.12
C GLU A 703 10.13 -37.34 -31.02
N ALA A 704 10.55 -36.07 -30.96
CA ALA A 704 9.62 -34.95 -30.88
C ALA A 704 9.06 -34.61 -32.27
N PHE A 705 7.73 -34.44 -32.36
CA PHE A 705 7.07 -33.94 -33.55
C PHE A 705 6.77 -32.45 -33.43
N TYR A 706 7.45 -31.64 -34.24
CA TYR A 706 7.26 -30.20 -34.33
C TYR A 706 6.46 -29.85 -35.59
N PRO A 707 5.16 -29.58 -35.49
CA PRO A 707 4.33 -29.26 -36.66
C PRO A 707 4.70 -27.94 -37.36
N TYR A 708 5.49 -27.07 -36.71
CA TYR A 708 5.85 -25.74 -37.19
C TYR A 708 7.37 -25.50 -37.31
N ALA A 709 8.20 -26.54 -37.20
CA ALA A 709 9.64 -26.37 -37.41
C ALA A 709 9.93 -26.06 -38.89
N PRO A 710 10.67 -24.99 -39.24
CA PRO A 710 11.12 -24.82 -40.60
C PRO A 710 11.94 -26.05 -41.01
N SER A 711 11.72 -26.54 -42.23
CA SER A 711 12.47 -27.66 -42.80
C SER A 711 13.96 -27.47 -42.57
N SER A 712 14.56 -28.37 -41.80
CA SER A 712 15.96 -28.32 -41.42
C SER A 712 16.87 -28.48 -42.65
N GLN A 713 17.27 -27.36 -43.24
CA GLN A 713 18.58 -27.23 -43.87
C GLN A 713 19.44 -26.37 -42.95
N GLY A 714 20.40 -27.01 -42.27
CA GLY A 714 21.53 -26.33 -41.63
C GLY A 714 21.39 -26.01 -40.15
N LEU A 715 21.44 -27.04 -39.30
CA LEU A 715 22.03 -26.91 -37.96
C LEU A 715 22.98 -28.10 -37.78
N VAL A 716 24.27 -27.81 -37.92
CA VAL A 716 25.37 -28.73 -37.70
C VAL A 716 25.46 -29.00 -36.20
N SER A 717 25.44 -30.28 -35.83
CA SER A 717 25.69 -30.74 -34.46
C SER A 717 27.08 -30.27 -33.99
N PRO A 718 27.26 -29.84 -32.72
CA PRO A 718 28.57 -29.72 -32.14
C PRO A 718 29.09 -31.14 -31.85
N ASP A 719 30.10 -31.58 -32.59
CA ASP A 719 30.78 -32.84 -32.35
C ASP A 719 31.41 -32.88 -30.96
N LEU A 720 31.11 -33.96 -30.25
CA LEU A 720 31.79 -34.43 -29.06
C LEU A 720 33.24 -34.79 -29.43
N ALA A 721 34.19 -33.93 -29.05
CA ALA A 721 35.60 -34.26 -29.10
C ALA A 721 35.93 -35.32 -28.02
N ALA A 722 35.83 -36.59 -28.39
CA ALA A 722 36.41 -37.69 -27.66
C ALA A 722 37.87 -37.90 -28.09
N GLN A 723 38.75 -37.90 -27.10
CA GLN A 723 40.15 -38.30 -27.18
C GLN A 723 40.31 -39.72 -27.76
N GLY A 724 41.35 -39.93 -28.57
CA GLY A 724 42.01 -41.23 -28.67
C GLY A 724 42.61 -41.60 -30.03
N GLY A 725 43.92 -41.41 -30.16
CA GLY A 725 44.81 -42.45 -30.70
C GLY A 725 45.55 -42.20 -32.03
N GLY A 726 46.89 -42.09 -31.95
CA GLY A 726 47.78 -42.94 -32.76
C GLY A 726 48.64 -42.29 -33.84
N ASP A 727 49.96 -42.35 -33.58
CA ASP A 727 51.09 -42.56 -34.52
C ASP A 727 51.52 -41.45 -35.50
N GLU A 728 52.51 -40.65 -35.10
CA GLU A 728 53.93 -40.74 -35.52
C GLU A 728 54.85 -39.92 -34.58
#